data_AF-A0A7F8Q7D2-F1
#
_entry.id   AF-A0A7F8Q7D2-F1
#
_cell.length_a   1.000
_cell.length_b   1.000
_cell.length_c   1.000
_cell.angle_alpha   90.00
_cell.angle_beta   90.00
_cell.angle_gamma   90.00
#
_symmetry.space_group_name_H-M   'P 1'
#
loop_
_entity.id
_entity.type
_entity.pdbx_description
1 polymer ?
#
loop_
_entity_poly.entity_id
_entity_poly.type
_entity_poly.pdbx_seq_one_letter_code
_entity_poly.pdbx_strand_id
1 'polypeptide(L)'
;MGLYDKCSYTSRDRGWVVGIHTVSDQGNRDPRYFFSLKTDRARQVTTINAHRSYLPGQWVHLAATYDGRLMKLYVNGAQVATSGEQVGGIFSPLTQKCKVLMLGGSALNHNYRGYIERFSLWKVARTQREVLLDMETHGLHTPLPQLLLQENWDNVKRTWSPMKDGHVPQVELSSAHSFLLDTSLEPPLCGQTLCDNTEVIASYNQLPRFRRPKVVRYRVVNLHDDNRENPTVSRQQIDFQHRQLAEAFKHYNISWELEVLEVSNSSLRHRLVLANCDISKIGDESCDPECNHTLTGHDGGDCRQLRHPAFVKKQHNGVCDMDCNYDRFSFDGGECCDPEITDVTKTCFDPDSPHRAYLDVNELKNILRLDGSTHLNIFFANSSEEELAGVATWPWDKEALMHLGGIVLNPSFYGIPGHTHTMIHEIGHSLGLYHIFRGISEIQSCSDPCMETEPSFETGDLCSDTNPAPKHKLCGDPGPGNDTCGFHSFFNTPYNNFMSYAGRTPRSARRSARRMRLGVTHGLQSWLRGALGKLLSFSKTSSTQQSLIPDNQDVTVLVELGSACDLCLEGRILVQYAINASSPMPCGPSGHWSPREAEGHPDVEQPCKSSVRTWSPNSAVNPHTVPPACPEPQGCYLELEFRYPLVPESLTIWVTFVSTDWDSSGAVNDIKLLTVSGKNISLGPQNVFCDVPLTIKLRDVGEEVYGIQIYTLDEHLEIDAAMLTSIADSPLCLECKPLQYKVVRDPPLHVDVASLLHLSRRFTDT
;
A
#
# COMPACT_ATOMS: atom_id res chain seq x y z
N MET A 1 12.82 -13.51 -23.46
CA MET A 1 12.97 -14.34 -24.67
C MET A 1 14.03 -13.73 -25.56
N GLY A 2 14.93 -14.51 -26.15
CA GLY A 2 15.90 -13.95 -27.09
C GLY A 2 16.56 -14.97 -28.01
N LEU A 3 17.08 -14.48 -29.13
CA LEU A 3 17.86 -15.26 -30.09
C LEU A 3 19.28 -14.70 -30.12
N TYR A 4 20.26 -15.54 -29.80
CA TYR A 4 21.65 -15.14 -29.57
C TYR A 4 22.60 -15.83 -30.55
N ASP A 5 23.69 -15.14 -30.90
CA ASP A 5 24.83 -15.71 -31.62
C ASP A 5 25.75 -16.49 -30.66
N LYS A 6 25.95 -17.79 -30.93
CA LYS A 6 26.84 -18.65 -30.14
C LYS A 6 28.27 -18.70 -30.68
N CYS A 7 28.51 -18.23 -31.90
CA CYS A 7 29.84 -18.29 -32.55
C CYS A 7 30.74 -17.10 -32.21
N SER A 8 30.24 -16.08 -31.50
CA SER A 8 31.07 -15.03 -30.93
C SER A 8 31.53 -15.39 -29.52
N TYR A 9 32.84 -15.68 -29.35
CA TYR A 9 33.44 -15.97 -28.05
C TYR A 9 33.66 -14.70 -27.19
N THR A 10 33.55 -13.50 -27.77
CA THR A 10 33.92 -12.23 -27.13
C THR A 10 32.73 -11.42 -26.60
N SER A 11 31.51 -11.59 -27.15
CA SER A 11 30.31 -10.98 -26.57
C SER A 11 29.02 -11.75 -26.93
N ARG A 12 28.19 -12.06 -25.94
CA ARG A 12 26.87 -12.70 -26.10
C ARG A 12 25.73 -11.71 -26.41
N ASP A 13 26.09 -10.48 -26.77
CA ASP A 13 25.16 -9.35 -26.95
C ASP A 13 24.64 -9.21 -28.39
N ARG A 14 25.09 -10.07 -29.32
CA ARG A 14 24.61 -10.12 -30.71
C ARG A 14 23.34 -10.94 -30.84
N GLY A 15 22.33 -10.35 -31.49
CA GLY A 15 21.01 -10.94 -31.62
C GLY A 15 19.93 -10.01 -31.10
N TRP A 16 18.83 -10.58 -30.61
CA TRP A 16 17.72 -9.82 -30.08
C TRP A 16 17.11 -10.44 -28.84
N VAL A 17 16.51 -9.60 -28.00
CA VAL A 17 15.79 -10.01 -26.80
C VAL A 17 14.56 -9.14 -26.60
N VAL A 18 13.48 -9.78 -26.19
CA VAL A 18 12.22 -9.16 -25.76
C VAL A 18 11.92 -9.66 -24.35
N GLY A 19 11.52 -8.75 -23.46
CA GLY A 19 11.23 -9.10 -22.08
C GLY A 19 10.75 -7.91 -21.27
N ILE A 20 10.95 -8.00 -19.96
CA ILE A 20 10.64 -6.97 -18.96
C ILE A 20 11.96 -6.60 -18.27
N HIS A 21 12.27 -5.31 -18.13
CA HIS A 21 13.40 -4.82 -17.33
C HIS A 21 13.03 -3.49 -16.65
N THR A 22 13.81 -3.09 -15.66
CA THR A 22 13.71 -1.81 -14.95
C THR A 22 14.47 -0.72 -15.70
N VAL A 23 13.82 0.44 -15.86
CA VAL A 23 14.40 1.58 -16.62
C VAL A 23 15.10 2.58 -15.69
N SER A 24 14.91 2.47 -14.37
CA SER A 24 15.55 3.35 -13.39
C SER A 24 17.06 3.11 -13.28
N ASP A 25 17.82 4.15 -12.96
CA ASP A 25 19.27 4.08 -12.73
C ASP A 25 19.64 3.13 -11.56
N GLN A 26 18.69 2.87 -10.65
CA GLN A 26 18.83 1.97 -9.50
C GLN A 26 18.34 0.54 -9.78
N GLY A 27 17.80 0.25 -10.97
CA GLY A 27 17.46 -1.12 -11.39
C GLY A 27 16.33 -1.83 -10.63
N ASN A 28 15.61 -1.15 -9.74
CA ASN A 28 14.61 -1.74 -8.84
C ASN A 28 13.16 -1.23 -9.05
N ARG A 29 12.96 -0.21 -9.90
CA ARG A 29 11.67 0.49 -10.11
C ARG A 29 11.30 0.59 -11.59
N ASP A 30 10.01 0.77 -11.85
CA ASP A 30 9.38 1.02 -13.15
C ASP A 30 9.75 -0.06 -14.18
N PRO A 31 9.33 -1.31 -13.95
CA PRO A 31 9.53 -2.38 -14.91
C PRO A 31 8.74 -2.06 -16.18
N ARG A 32 9.38 -2.19 -17.34
CA ARG A 32 8.75 -1.96 -18.65
C ARG A 32 9.02 -3.09 -19.62
N TYR A 33 8.10 -3.30 -20.55
CA TYR A 33 8.37 -4.15 -21.71
C TYR A 33 9.43 -3.50 -22.59
N PHE A 34 10.38 -4.31 -23.07
CA PHE A 34 11.45 -3.82 -23.90
C PHE A 34 11.75 -4.74 -25.08
N PHE A 35 12.40 -4.16 -26.08
CA PHE A 35 13.01 -4.85 -27.20
C PHE A 35 14.43 -4.34 -27.41
N SER A 36 15.42 -5.23 -27.23
CA SER A 36 16.82 -4.94 -27.53
C SER A 36 17.28 -5.73 -28.75
N LEU A 37 18.08 -5.07 -29.59
CA LEU A 37 18.65 -5.63 -30.81
C LEU A 37 20.08 -5.12 -31.00
N LYS A 38 20.96 -6.02 -31.44
CA LYS A 38 22.27 -5.67 -31.98
C LYS A 38 22.50 -6.41 -33.30
N THR A 39 22.62 -5.66 -34.38
CA THR A 39 22.94 -6.21 -35.70
C THR A 39 24.43 -6.55 -35.81
N ASP A 40 24.79 -7.36 -36.80
CA ASP A 40 26.16 -7.86 -36.98
C ASP A 40 27.22 -6.76 -37.06
N ARG A 41 26.86 -5.62 -37.65
CA ARG A 41 27.76 -4.45 -37.85
C ARG A 41 27.62 -3.38 -36.76
N ALA A 42 26.64 -3.50 -35.87
CA ALA A 42 26.41 -2.51 -34.83
C ALA A 42 27.47 -2.60 -33.72
N ARG A 43 27.96 -1.43 -33.28
CA ARG A 43 28.93 -1.34 -32.18
C ARG A 43 28.29 -1.54 -30.82
N GLN A 44 27.04 -1.09 -30.67
CA GLN A 44 26.29 -1.12 -29.42
C GLN A 44 24.89 -1.72 -29.63
N VAL A 45 24.30 -2.22 -28.56
CA VAL A 45 22.92 -2.69 -28.52
C VAL A 45 22.00 -1.48 -28.50
N THR A 46 20.94 -1.50 -29.29
CA THR A 46 19.83 -0.53 -29.16
C THR A 46 18.69 -1.19 -28.40
N THR A 47 18.16 -0.50 -27.39
CA THR A 47 17.02 -0.95 -26.60
C THR A 47 15.90 0.07 -26.70
N ILE A 48 14.68 -0.39 -27.03
CA ILE A 48 13.48 0.42 -27.02
C ILE A 48 12.51 -0.09 -25.95
N ASN A 49 11.90 0.84 -25.21
CA ASN A 49 11.04 0.53 -24.07
C ASN A 49 9.62 0.99 -24.33
N ALA A 50 8.64 0.28 -23.78
CA ALA A 50 7.27 0.76 -23.73
C ALA A 50 7.19 2.07 -22.91
N HIS A 51 6.23 2.93 -23.25
CA HIS A 51 6.00 4.18 -22.53
C HIS A 51 5.22 3.98 -21.22
N ARG A 52 4.48 2.87 -21.08
CA ARG A 52 3.75 2.47 -19.87
C ARG A 52 4.51 1.41 -19.10
N SER A 53 4.35 1.44 -17.78
CA SER A 53 4.85 0.43 -16.86
C SER A 53 4.16 -0.91 -17.07
N TYR A 54 4.89 -1.97 -16.74
CA TYR A 54 4.41 -3.35 -16.74
C TYR A 54 3.34 -3.54 -15.65
N LEU A 55 2.29 -4.28 -15.98
CA LEU A 55 1.21 -4.61 -15.05
C LEU A 55 1.13 -6.14 -14.91
N PRO A 56 1.35 -6.70 -13.71
CA PRO A 56 1.26 -8.14 -13.48
C PRO A 56 -0.19 -8.64 -13.55
N GLY A 57 -0.38 -9.97 -13.52
CA GLY A 57 -1.71 -10.60 -13.37
C GLY A 57 -2.58 -10.63 -14.63
N GLN A 58 -2.17 -9.99 -15.73
CA GLN A 58 -2.94 -9.96 -16.98
C GLN A 58 -2.23 -10.63 -18.16
N TRP A 59 -3.04 -11.16 -19.09
CA TRP A 59 -2.55 -11.62 -20.39
C TRP A 59 -2.21 -10.44 -21.29
N VAL A 60 -1.02 -10.46 -21.89
CA VAL A 60 -0.55 -9.42 -22.81
C VAL A 60 -0.05 -10.04 -24.10
N HIS A 61 -0.50 -9.49 -25.23
CA HIS A 61 0.06 -9.81 -26.53
C HIS A 61 1.25 -8.89 -26.82
N LEU A 62 2.47 -9.44 -26.73
CA LEU A 62 3.72 -8.72 -26.94
C LEU A 62 4.35 -9.11 -28.28
N ALA A 63 4.59 -8.14 -29.16
CA ALA A 63 5.22 -8.38 -30.46
C ALA A 63 6.36 -7.39 -30.72
N ALA A 64 7.42 -7.86 -31.37
CA ALA A 64 8.54 -7.03 -31.83
C ALA A 64 8.86 -7.33 -33.29
N THR A 65 9.16 -6.30 -34.07
CA THR A 65 9.47 -6.45 -35.50
C THR A 65 10.73 -5.67 -35.87
N TYR A 66 11.53 -6.25 -36.77
CA TYR A 66 12.69 -5.58 -37.35
C TYR A 66 12.78 -5.89 -38.84
N ASP A 67 12.76 -4.85 -39.68
CA ASP A 67 12.76 -4.98 -41.15
C ASP A 67 14.15 -4.79 -41.79
N GLY A 68 15.21 -4.68 -40.98
CA GLY A 68 16.56 -4.34 -41.42
C GLY A 68 16.91 -2.85 -41.30
N ARG A 69 15.94 -2.01 -40.95
CA ARG A 69 16.12 -0.56 -40.73
C ARG A 69 15.38 -0.04 -39.50
N LEU A 70 14.16 -0.51 -39.25
CA LEU A 70 13.29 -0.05 -38.18
C LEU A 70 13.00 -1.18 -37.20
N MET A 71 13.28 -0.93 -35.93
CA MET A 71 12.84 -1.71 -34.79
C MET A 71 11.50 -1.17 -34.31
N LYS A 72 10.54 -2.05 -34.01
CA LYS A 72 9.25 -1.66 -33.44
C LYS A 72 8.82 -2.63 -32.35
N LEU A 73 8.20 -2.10 -31.31
CA LEU A 73 7.61 -2.84 -30.20
C LEU A 73 6.11 -2.57 -30.13
N TYR A 74 5.32 -3.62 -29.96
CA TYR A 74 3.87 -3.57 -29.86
C TYR A 74 3.38 -4.27 -28.60
N VAL A 75 2.41 -3.67 -27.92
CA VAL A 75 1.73 -4.20 -26.72
C VAL A 75 0.24 -4.18 -26.98
N ASN A 76 -0.43 -5.34 -26.88
CA ASN A 76 -1.85 -5.52 -27.20
C ASN A 76 -2.23 -4.94 -28.56
N GLY A 77 -1.34 -5.14 -29.53
CA GLY A 77 -1.49 -4.64 -30.90
C GLY A 77 -1.09 -3.18 -31.11
N ALA A 78 -1.00 -2.34 -30.07
CA ALA A 78 -0.59 -0.94 -30.25
C ALA A 78 0.93 -0.80 -30.38
N GLN A 79 1.42 -0.03 -31.37
CA GLN A 79 2.85 0.28 -31.50
C GLN A 79 3.28 1.24 -30.38
N VAL A 80 4.07 0.77 -29.41
CA VAL A 80 4.46 1.54 -28.23
C VAL A 80 5.84 2.17 -28.32
N ALA A 81 6.72 1.67 -29.20
CA ALA A 81 8.05 2.22 -29.43
C ALA A 81 8.59 1.91 -30.83
N THR A 82 9.50 2.75 -31.34
CA THR A 82 10.19 2.56 -32.62
C THR A 82 11.60 3.15 -32.58
N SER A 83 12.57 2.54 -33.26
CA SER A 83 13.93 3.09 -33.43
C SER A 83 14.52 2.72 -34.79
N GLY A 84 15.37 3.59 -35.33
CA GLY A 84 16.10 3.40 -36.59
C GLY A 84 17.62 3.27 -36.43
N GLU A 85 18.12 3.11 -35.21
CA GLU A 85 19.57 3.10 -34.92
C GLU A 85 20.29 1.84 -35.42
N GLN A 86 19.57 0.72 -35.48
CA GLN A 86 20.11 -0.57 -35.93
C GLN A 86 19.87 -0.74 -37.43
N VAL A 87 20.93 -1.05 -38.18
CA VAL A 87 20.88 -1.22 -39.63
C VAL A 87 21.48 -2.56 -40.05
N GLY A 88 20.87 -3.19 -41.07
CA GLY A 88 21.39 -4.37 -41.74
C GLY A 88 20.92 -5.70 -41.14
N GLY A 89 21.57 -6.78 -41.55
CA GLY A 89 21.23 -8.13 -41.07
C GLY A 89 21.62 -8.33 -39.60
N ILE A 90 20.74 -8.99 -38.84
CA ILE A 90 21.02 -9.34 -37.43
C ILE A 90 22.22 -10.28 -37.33
N PHE A 91 22.32 -11.24 -38.25
CA PHE A 91 23.41 -12.23 -38.31
C PHE A 91 24.08 -12.19 -39.69
N SER A 92 25.41 -12.28 -39.72
CA SER A 92 26.15 -12.41 -40.98
C SER A 92 26.01 -13.83 -41.55
N PRO A 93 26.33 -14.05 -42.84
CA PRO A 93 26.34 -15.39 -43.43
C PRO A 93 27.24 -16.39 -42.66
N LEU A 94 28.29 -15.89 -41.99
CA LEU A 94 29.21 -16.67 -41.18
C LEU A 94 28.56 -17.12 -39.85
N THR A 95 27.80 -16.24 -39.19
CA THR A 95 27.17 -16.53 -37.89
C THR A 95 25.77 -17.11 -38.03
N GLN A 96 25.22 -17.16 -39.24
CA GLN A 96 23.87 -17.66 -39.53
C GLN A 96 23.66 -19.13 -39.11
N LYS A 97 24.72 -19.94 -39.01
CA LYS A 97 24.66 -21.35 -38.60
C LYS A 97 24.73 -21.56 -37.08
N CYS A 98 25.02 -20.53 -36.28
CA CYS A 98 25.30 -20.66 -34.85
C CYS A 98 24.34 -19.84 -33.99
N LYS A 99 23.07 -20.24 -33.90
CA LYS A 99 22.05 -19.48 -33.15
C LYS A 99 21.47 -20.31 -32.03
N VAL A 100 21.17 -19.67 -30.90
CA VAL A 100 20.43 -20.27 -29.80
C VAL A 100 19.23 -19.41 -29.49
N LEU A 101 18.04 -20.00 -29.58
CA LEU A 101 16.79 -19.40 -29.13
C LEU A 101 16.55 -19.81 -27.68
N MET A 102 16.37 -18.82 -26.81
CA MET A 102 16.11 -19.02 -25.39
C MET A 102 14.77 -18.41 -24.99
N LEU A 103 13.99 -19.18 -24.24
CA LEU A 103 12.73 -18.78 -23.64
C LEU A 103 12.79 -18.99 -22.13
N GLY A 104 11.96 -18.26 -21.39
CA GLY A 104 11.80 -18.46 -19.95
C GLY A 104 12.90 -17.88 -19.05
N GLY A 105 13.90 -17.16 -19.58
CA GLY A 105 14.87 -16.46 -18.73
C GLY A 105 16.22 -16.15 -19.39
N SER A 106 17.17 -15.72 -18.57
CA SER A 106 18.59 -15.53 -18.93
C SER A 106 19.45 -16.70 -18.44
N ALA A 107 20.70 -16.81 -18.93
CA ALA A 107 21.66 -17.78 -18.43
C ALA A 107 22.11 -17.52 -16.97
N LEU A 108 21.88 -16.32 -16.44
CA LEU A 108 22.36 -15.85 -15.13
C LEU A 108 21.28 -15.97 -14.03
N ASN A 109 20.44 -17.01 -14.05
CA ASN A 109 19.36 -17.22 -13.05
C ASN A 109 18.18 -16.23 -13.02
N HIS A 110 18.01 -15.38 -14.04
CA HIS A 110 16.81 -14.55 -14.14
C HIS A 110 15.73 -15.33 -14.90
N ASN A 111 14.87 -16.03 -14.17
CA ASN A 111 13.79 -16.83 -14.76
C ASN A 111 12.51 -15.99 -14.90
N TYR A 112 11.81 -16.17 -16.02
CA TYR A 112 10.51 -15.55 -16.23
C TYR A 112 9.48 -16.26 -15.34
N ARG A 113 8.76 -15.47 -14.53
CA ARG A 113 7.66 -15.94 -13.69
C ARG A 113 6.34 -15.55 -14.35
N GLY A 114 5.67 -16.51 -14.97
CA GLY A 114 4.41 -16.29 -15.66
C GLY A 114 4.10 -17.41 -16.65
N TYR A 115 3.01 -17.23 -17.39
CA TYR A 115 2.55 -18.17 -18.40
C TYR A 115 2.82 -17.64 -19.79
N ILE A 116 3.13 -18.55 -20.73
CA ILE A 116 3.19 -18.23 -22.15
C ILE A 116 2.17 -19.14 -22.83
N GLU A 117 1.12 -18.55 -23.38
CA GLU A 117 0.07 -19.30 -24.09
C GLU A 117 0.53 -19.66 -25.51
N ARG A 118 1.10 -18.69 -26.23
CA ARG A 118 1.47 -18.84 -27.63
C ARG A 118 2.80 -18.16 -27.91
N PHE A 119 3.59 -18.78 -28.78
CA PHE A 119 4.82 -18.18 -29.28
C PHE A 119 4.92 -18.38 -30.79
N SER A 120 5.21 -17.30 -31.52
CA SER A 120 5.42 -17.34 -32.97
C SER A 120 6.67 -16.54 -33.34
N LEU A 121 7.48 -17.10 -34.24
CA LEU A 121 8.67 -16.46 -34.79
C LEU A 121 8.58 -16.41 -36.31
N TRP A 122 8.72 -15.22 -36.87
CA TRP A 122 8.59 -14.97 -38.31
C TRP A 122 9.94 -14.65 -38.94
N LYS A 123 10.11 -15.02 -40.21
CA LYS A 123 11.29 -14.68 -41.02
C LYS A 123 11.26 -13.22 -41.49
N VAL A 124 10.08 -12.61 -41.55
CA VAL A 124 9.84 -11.26 -42.04
C VAL A 124 9.25 -10.38 -40.93
N ALA A 125 9.48 -9.07 -41.03
CA ALA A 125 8.81 -8.10 -40.17
C ALA A 125 7.31 -8.09 -40.50
N ARG A 126 6.47 -8.29 -39.48
CA ARG A 126 5.01 -8.18 -39.59
C ARG A 126 4.60 -6.71 -39.65
N THR A 127 3.58 -6.41 -40.44
CA THR A 127 2.95 -5.09 -40.47
C THR A 127 2.02 -4.90 -39.26
N GLN A 128 1.68 -3.66 -38.92
CA GLN A 128 0.71 -3.34 -37.86
C GLN A 128 -0.62 -4.10 -38.01
N ARG A 129 -1.13 -4.21 -39.25
CA ARG A 129 -2.38 -4.93 -39.53
C ARG A 129 -2.24 -6.43 -39.30
N GLU A 130 -1.10 -7.00 -39.67
CA GLU A 130 -0.81 -8.41 -39.44
C GLU A 130 -0.63 -8.71 -37.94
N VAL A 131 0.00 -7.83 -37.17
CA VAL A 131 0.12 -7.99 -35.71
C VAL A 131 -1.26 -8.02 -35.03
N LEU A 132 -2.21 -7.20 -35.50
CA LEU A 132 -3.60 -7.22 -35.00
C LEU A 132 -4.32 -8.53 -35.39
N LEU A 133 -4.12 -9.01 -36.62
CA LEU A 133 -4.70 -10.28 -37.05
C LEU A 133 -4.13 -11.47 -36.26
N ASP A 134 -2.81 -11.51 -36.10
CA ASP A 134 -2.10 -12.56 -35.36
C ASP A 134 -2.58 -12.61 -33.89
N MET A 135 -3.00 -11.47 -33.31
CA MET A 135 -3.60 -11.37 -31.98
C MET A 135 -5.02 -11.97 -31.91
N GLU A 136 -5.87 -11.71 -32.91
CA GLU A 136 -7.28 -12.18 -32.96
C GLU A 136 -7.41 -13.68 -33.30
N THR A 137 -6.50 -14.24 -34.11
CA THR A 137 -6.58 -15.66 -34.50
C THR A 137 -6.16 -16.61 -33.37
N HIS A 138 -7.13 -17.30 -32.77
CA HIS A 138 -6.93 -18.37 -31.77
C HIS A 138 -6.69 -19.78 -32.37
N GLY A 139 -6.08 -19.88 -33.55
CA GLY A 139 -5.88 -21.17 -34.24
C GLY A 139 -4.56 -21.26 -35.00
N LEU A 140 -4.16 -22.49 -35.32
CA LEU A 140 -3.03 -22.77 -36.21
C LEU A 140 -3.22 -22.03 -37.54
N HIS A 141 -2.26 -21.19 -37.91
CA HIS A 141 -2.19 -20.73 -39.29
C HIS A 141 -1.99 -21.96 -40.18
N THR A 142 -2.73 -22.03 -41.30
CA THR A 142 -2.27 -22.81 -42.46
C THR A 142 -0.81 -22.43 -42.72
N PRO A 143 0.12 -23.38 -42.88
CA PRO A 143 1.56 -23.12 -42.84
C PRO A 143 1.95 -22.04 -43.85
N LEU A 144 2.14 -20.82 -43.35
CA LEU A 144 2.60 -19.70 -44.13
C LEU A 144 4.12 -19.85 -44.34
N PRO A 145 4.64 -19.71 -45.57
CA PRO A 145 6.07 -19.92 -45.87
C PRO A 145 7.02 -18.96 -45.13
N GLN A 146 6.49 -17.95 -44.46
CA GLN A 146 7.24 -16.94 -43.71
C GLN A 146 7.31 -17.22 -42.20
N LEU A 147 6.50 -18.15 -41.69
CA LEU A 147 6.49 -18.55 -40.28
C LEU A 147 7.62 -19.56 -40.04
N LEU A 148 8.53 -19.25 -39.12
CA LEU A 148 9.69 -20.11 -38.80
C LEU A 148 9.37 -21.12 -37.71
N LEU A 149 8.69 -20.66 -36.66
CA LEU A 149 8.35 -21.47 -35.49
C LEU A 149 7.04 -20.98 -34.91
N GLN A 150 6.15 -21.92 -34.57
CA GLN A 150 4.95 -21.66 -33.81
C GLN A 150 4.82 -22.74 -32.75
N GLU A 151 4.67 -22.35 -31.50
CA GLU A 151 4.55 -23.24 -30.35
C GLU A 151 3.16 -23.13 -29.74
N ASN A 152 2.53 -24.28 -29.57
CA ASN A 152 1.28 -24.46 -28.83
C ASN A 152 1.48 -25.26 -27.52
N TRP A 153 2.74 -25.57 -27.19
CA TRP A 153 3.17 -26.27 -25.98
C TRP A 153 2.68 -27.72 -25.80
N ASP A 154 2.05 -28.36 -26.79
CA ASP A 154 1.59 -29.76 -26.64
C ASP A 154 2.76 -30.75 -26.43
N ASN A 155 3.95 -30.46 -26.97
CA ASN A 155 5.11 -31.36 -26.97
C ASN A 155 6.42 -30.66 -26.54
N VAL A 156 6.38 -29.81 -25.50
CA VAL A 156 7.54 -29.00 -25.05
C VAL A 156 8.82 -29.83 -24.84
N LYS A 157 8.70 -31.00 -24.20
CA LYS A 157 9.86 -31.88 -23.91
C LYS A 157 10.59 -32.37 -25.16
N ARG A 158 9.95 -32.35 -26.33
CA ARG A 158 10.52 -32.80 -27.60
C ARG A 158 11.16 -31.67 -28.40
N THR A 159 10.64 -30.44 -28.25
CA THR A 159 11.08 -29.27 -29.03
C THR A 159 12.09 -28.40 -28.27
N TRP A 160 12.03 -28.40 -26.94
CA TRP A 160 12.84 -27.55 -26.07
C TRP A 160 13.69 -28.39 -25.10
N SER A 161 14.94 -27.97 -24.90
CA SER A 161 15.85 -28.54 -23.90
C SER A 161 16.09 -27.56 -22.76
N PRO A 162 16.03 -27.99 -21.49
CA PRO A 162 16.38 -27.12 -20.37
C PRO A 162 17.86 -26.73 -20.45
N MET A 163 18.14 -25.43 -20.27
CA MET A 163 19.51 -24.89 -20.27
C MET A 163 20.18 -24.97 -18.89
N LYS A 164 19.38 -25.10 -17.82
CA LYS A 164 19.83 -25.13 -16.42
C LYS A 164 19.37 -26.42 -15.76
N ASP A 165 20.10 -26.86 -14.74
CA ASP A 165 19.67 -27.93 -13.85
C ASP A 165 18.49 -27.40 -12.99
N GLY A 166 17.34 -28.07 -13.00
CA GLY A 166 16.15 -27.67 -12.24
C GLY A 166 14.81 -27.98 -12.89
N HIS A 167 13.75 -27.29 -12.46
CA HIS A 167 12.38 -27.48 -12.94
C HIS A 167 12.25 -27.12 -14.42
N VAL A 168 11.92 -28.11 -15.25
CA VAL A 168 11.58 -27.93 -16.67
C VAL A 168 10.23 -27.19 -16.77
N PRO A 169 10.04 -26.26 -17.73
CA PRO A 169 8.74 -25.64 -17.95
C PRO A 169 7.64 -26.70 -18.09
N GLN A 170 6.59 -26.54 -17.30
CA GLN A 170 5.44 -27.44 -17.28
C GLN A 170 4.33 -26.89 -18.18
N VAL A 171 3.65 -27.79 -18.87
CA VAL A 171 2.47 -27.49 -19.68
C VAL A 171 1.27 -27.70 -18.79
N GLU A 172 0.42 -26.69 -18.69
CA GLU A 172 -0.79 -26.76 -17.88
C GLU A 172 -2.00 -26.53 -18.78
N LEU A 173 -2.98 -27.42 -18.68
CA LEU A 173 -4.29 -27.23 -19.28
C LEU A 173 -5.04 -26.20 -18.45
N SER A 174 -4.92 -24.95 -18.84
CA SER A 174 -5.70 -23.88 -18.22
C SER A 174 -7.18 -24.09 -18.56
N SER A 175 -7.96 -24.56 -17.58
CA SER A 175 -9.42 -24.48 -17.60
C SER A 175 -9.92 -23.07 -17.30
N ALA A 176 -9.01 -22.12 -17.03
CA ALA A 176 -9.33 -20.71 -16.90
C ALA A 176 -9.83 -20.24 -18.26
N HIS A 177 -11.15 -20.30 -18.41
CA HIS A 177 -11.86 -19.55 -19.41
C HIS A 177 -11.36 -18.11 -19.30
N SER A 178 -10.65 -17.70 -20.35
CA SER A 178 -10.59 -16.34 -20.88
C SER A 178 -11.24 -15.30 -19.96
N PHE A 179 -10.37 -14.49 -19.36
CA PHE A 179 -10.72 -13.44 -18.42
C PHE A 179 -11.40 -14.03 -17.18
N LEU A 180 -10.59 -14.25 -16.12
CA LEU A 180 -11.04 -13.77 -14.82
C LEU A 180 -11.46 -12.33 -15.09
N LEU A 181 -12.77 -12.13 -15.30
CA LEU A 181 -13.39 -10.88 -14.95
C LEU A 181 -12.86 -10.67 -13.55
N ASP A 182 -11.95 -9.73 -13.43
CA ASP A 182 -11.70 -9.16 -12.16
C ASP A 182 -13.02 -8.51 -11.75
N THR A 183 -13.86 -9.32 -11.09
CA THR A 183 -15.09 -8.87 -10.46
C THR A 183 -14.73 -8.04 -9.22
N SER A 184 -13.44 -8.00 -8.84
CA SER A 184 -12.95 -6.97 -7.95
C SER A 184 -13.01 -5.64 -8.70
N LEU A 185 -13.88 -4.76 -8.23
CA LEU A 185 -13.76 -3.36 -8.55
C LEU A 185 -12.43 -2.91 -7.92
N GLU A 186 -11.44 -2.57 -8.72
CA GLU A 186 -10.26 -1.93 -8.17
C GLU A 186 -10.59 -0.46 -7.81
N PRO A 187 -10.01 0.09 -6.73
CA PRO A 187 -10.02 1.53 -6.50
C PRO A 187 -9.52 2.27 -7.74
N PRO A 188 -10.09 3.46 -8.07
CA PRO A 188 -9.56 4.28 -9.14
C PRO A 188 -8.12 4.70 -8.82
N LEU A 189 -7.33 5.08 -9.83
CA LEU A 189 -5.90 5.40 -9.68
C LEU A 189 -5.59 6.40 -8.55
N CYS A 190 -6.50 7.32 -8.26
CA CYS A 190 -6.35 8.34 -7.22
C CYS A 190 -7.16 8.07 -5.95
N GLY A 191 -7.84 6.93 -5.88
CA GLY A 191 -8.62 6.48 -4.74
C GLY A 191 -7.99 5.27 -4.06
N GLN A 192 -8.23 5.14 -2.76
CA GLN A 192 -7.71 4.04 -1.95
C GLN A 192 -8.73 2.92 -1.80
N THR A 193 -10.01 3.20 -1.99
CA THR A 193 -11.06 2.20 -1.75
C THR A 193 -12.05 2.08 -2.89
N LEU A 194 -12.77 0.96 -2.91
CA LEU A 194 -14.01 0.78 -3.69
C LEU A 194 -14.99 1.94 -3.54
N CYS A 195 -14.96 2.61 -2.38
CA CYS A 195 -15.84 3.72 -2.06
C CYS A 195 -15.51 4.97 -2.87
N ASP A 196 -14.37 4.98 -3.57
CA ASP A 196 -13.87 6.10 -4.35
C ASP A 196 -14.25 5.97 -5.83
N ASN A 197 -14.72 4.79 -6.22
CA ASN A 197 -15.19 4.54 -7.59
C ASN A 197 -16.43 5.38 -7.89
N THR A 198 -16.36 6.11 -9.01
CA THR A 198 -17.39 7.06 -9.44
C THR A 198 -18.77 6.42 -9.60
N GLU A 199 -18.82 5.19 -10.12
CA GLU A 199 -20.06 4.46 -10.36
C GLU A 199 -20.68 3.94 -9.04
N VAL A 200 -19.83 3.52 -8.09
CA VAL A 200 -20.24 3.07 -6.76
C VAL A 200 -20.86 4.24 -5.98
N ILE A 201 -20.17 5.39 -5.91
CA ILE A 201 -20.66 6.59 -5.23
C ILE A 201 -21.97 7.11 -5.86
N ALA A 202 -22.06 7.10 -7.19
CA ALA A 202 -23.25 7.54 -7.92
C ALA A 202 -24.47 6.65 -7.59
N SER A 203 -24.26 5.33 -7.59
CA SER A 203 -25.32 4.33 -7.34
C SER A 203 -25.81 4.34 -5.88
N TYR A 204 -24.89 4.52 -4.91
CA TYR A 204 -25.22 4.59 -3.49
C TYR A 204 -26.30 5.64 -3.16
N ASN A 205 -26.34 6.72 -3.95
CA ASN A 205 -27.30 7.81 -3.77
C ASN A 205 -28.69 7.53 -4.32
N GLN A 206 -28.82 6.64 -5.29
CA GLN A 206 -30.10 6.35 -5.92
C GLN A 206 -30.99 5.46 -5.03
N LEU A 207 -30.39 4.81 -4.03
CA LEU A 207 -31.04 3.80 -3.21
C LEU A 207 -31.33 4.31 -1.78
N PRO A 208 -32.61 4.52 -1.41
CA PRO A 208 -32.99 5.02 -0.08
C PRO A 208 -32.52 4.15 1.08
N ARG A 209 -32.38 2.84 0.87
CA ARG A 209 -31.91 1.87 1.89
C ARG A 209 -30.49 2.19 2.40
N PHE A 210 -29.63 2.73 1.54
CA PHE A 210 -28.25 3.08 1.89
C PHE A 210 -28.12 4.47 2.55
N ARG A 211 -29.21 5.25 2.61
CA ARG A 211 -29.27 6.56 3.27
C ARG A 211 -29.85 6.52 4.67
N ARG A 212 -30.07 5.31 5.22
CA ARG A 212 -30.58 5.12 6.59
C ARG A 212 -29.67 5.82 7.61
N PRO A 213 -30.23 6.38 8.69
CA PRO A 213 -29.45 6.97 9.77
C PRO A 213 -28.43 5.99 10.34
N LYS A 214 -27.23 6.50 10.63
CA LYS A 214 -26.11 5.74 11.20
C LYS A 214 -25.77 6.30 12.56
N VAL A 215 -25.54 5.41 13.52
CA VAL A 215 -25.06 5.75 14.86
C VAL A 215 -23.65 5.20 14.98
N VAL A 216 -22.66 6.08 15.09
CA VAL A 216 -21.23 5.73 15.22
C VAL A 216 -20.83 5.85 16.68
N ARG A 217 -20.19 4.80 17.22
CA ARG A 217 -19.66 4.78 18.58
C ARG A 217 -18.25 5.34 18.61
N TYR A 218 -17.99 6.30 19.50
CA TYR A 218 -16.65 6.82 19.74
C TYR A 218 -16.39 6.96 21.24
N ARG A 219 -15.12 6.85 21.61
CA ARG A 219 -14.67 6.83 22.99
C ARG A 219 -13.63 7.92 23.22
N VAL A 220 -13.84 8.77 24.21
CA VAL A 220 -12.83 9.73 24.67
C VAL A 220 -12.03 9.11 25.81
N VAL A 221 -10.72 9.01 25.64
CA VAL A 221 -9.79 8.49 26.65
C VAL A 221 -9.27 9.66 27.46
N ASN A 222 -9.75 9.80 28.69
CA ASN A 222 -9.40 10.90 29.57
C ASN A 222 -8.51 10.40 30.71
N LEU A 223 -7.26 10.84 30.73
CA LEU A 223 -6.31 10.49 31.79
C LEU A 223 -6.49 11.47 32.95
N HIS A 224 -6.36 10.97 34.17
CA HIS A 224 -6.36 11.80 35.37
C HIS A 224 -5.46 11.17 36.44
N ASP A 225 -5.13 11.94 37.46
CA ASP A 225 -4.29 11.46 38.57
C ASP A 225 -5.02 10.37 39.37
N ASP A 226 -4.29 9.57 40.15
CA ASP A 226 -4.88 8.45 40.92
C ASP A 226 -5.95 8.92 41.93
N ASN A 227 -5.85 10.17 42.38
CA ASN A 227 -6.83 10.83 43.24
C ASN A 227 -8.10 11.28 42.49
N ARG A 228 -8.19 11.04 41.18
CA ARG A 228 -9.24 11.53 40.28
C ARG A 228 -9.31 13.04 40.14
N GLU A 229 -8.17 13.69 40.33
CA GLU A 229 -7.98 15.12 40.15
C GLU A 229 -7.18 15.37 38.86
N ASN A 230 -7.20 16.61 38.35
CA ASN A 230 -6.47 17.04 37.15
C ASN A 230 -6.69 16.18 35.88
N PRO A 231 -7.92 16.06 35.37
CA PRO A 231 -8.14 15.37 34.10
C PRO A 231 -7.42 16.08 32.94
N THR A 232 -7.06 15.33 31.89
CA THR A 232 -6.46 15.90 30.67
C THR A 232 -7.39 16.93 30.02
N VAL A 233 -8.68 16.62 29.94
CA VAL A 233 -9.72 17.57 29.51
C VAL A 233 -10.89 17.54 30.49
N SER A 234 -11.54 18.69 30.68
CA SER A 234 -12.69 18.79 31.57
C SER A 234 -13.94 18.16 30.97
N ARG A 235 -14.88 17.72 31.82
CA ARG A 235 -16.17 17.19 31.38
C ARG A 235 -16.96 18.18 30.52
N GLN A 236 -16.88 19.47 30.85
CA GLN A 236 -17.53 20.54 30.09
C GLN A 236 -16.99 20.65 28.67
N GLN A 237 -15.68 20.47 28.47
CA GLN A 237 -15.07 20.43 27.13
C GLN A 237 -15.61 19.24 26.33
N ILE A 238 -15.66 18.04 26.94
CA ILE A 238 -16.18 16.84 26.29
C ILE A 238 -17.64 17.03 25.85
N ASP A 239 -18.51 17.50 26.75
CA ASP A 239 -19.93 17.70 26.45
C ASP A 239 -20.15 18.83 25.43
N PHE A 240 -19.30 19.87 25.43
CA PHE A 240 -19.35 20.92 24.42
C PHE A 240 -18.91 20.40 23.05
N GLN A 241 -17.80 19.68 22.98
CA GLN A 241 -17.28 19.08 21.75
C GLN A 241 -18.28 18.09 21.14
N HIS A 242 -18.88 17.22 21.96
CA HIS A 242 -19.89 16.25 21.51
C HIS A 242 -21.10 16.93 20.85
N ARG A 243 -21.59 18.04 21.42
CA ARG A 243 -22.68 18.81 20.84
C ARG A 243 -22.30 19.44 19.49
N GLN A 244 -21.09 19.97 19.37
CA GLN A 244 -20.60 20.54 18.09
C GLN A 244 -20.46 19.44 17.02
N LEU A 245 -19.91 18.29 17.39
CA LEU A 245 -19.80 17.13 16.51
C LEU A 245 -21.18 16.65 16.02
N ALA A 246 -22.12 16.48 16.94
CA ALA A 246 -23.48 16.05 16.62
C ALA A 246 -24.16 17.02 15.64
N GLU A 247 -24.04 18.33 15.85
CA GLU A 247 -24.64 19.32 14.94
C GLU A 247 -23.97 19.35 13.57
N ALA A 248 -22.63 19.21 13.50
CA ALA A 248 -21.89 19.17 12.25
C ALA A 248 -22.31 18.00 11.34
N PHE A 249 -22.57 16.82 11.91
CA PHE A 249 -22.90 15.61 11.16
C PHE A 249 -24.40 15.31 11.01
N LYS A 250 -25.26 16.06 11.71
CA LYS A 250 -26.72 15.91 11.69
C LYS A 250 -27.33 15.93 10.29
N HIS A 251 -26.85 16.84 9.43
CA HIS A 251 -27.32 16.95 8.03
C HIS A 251 -26.96 15.74 7.17
N TYR A 252 -26.03 14.90 7.64
CA TYR A 252 -25.56 13.71 6.96
C TYR A 252 -26.18 12.43 7.51
N ASN A 253 -27.25 12.49 8.31
CA ASN A 253 -27.87 11.32 8.95
C ASN A 253 -26.84 10.44 9.70
N ILE A 254 -25.76 11.05 10.18
CA ILE A 254 -24.76 10.41 11.04
C ILE A 254 -24.95 11.01 12.42
N SER A 255 -25.10 10.15 13.42
CA SER A 255 -25.25 10.48 14.83
C SER A 255 -24.17 9.75 15.61
N TRP A 256 -23.85 10.27 16.79
CA TRP A 256 -22.69 9.84 17.56
C TRP A 256 -23.10 9.37 18.94
N GLU A 257 -22.57 8.22 19.36
CA GLU A 257 -22.70 7.69 20.71
C GLU A 257 -21.36 7.86 21.43
N LEU A 258 -21.34 8.72 22.45
CA LEU A 258 -20.15 9.04 23.24
C LEU A 258 -20.01 8.08 24.42
N GLU A 259 -18.86 7.44 24.52
CA GLU A 259 -18.34 6.81 25.73
C GLU A 259 -17.16 7.63 26.26
N VAL A 260 -17.05 7.81 27.58
CA VAL A 260 -15.87 8.42 28.20
C VAL A 260 -15.20 7.38 29.08
N LEU A 261 -13.97 7.03 28.72
CA LEU A 261 -13.12 6.14 29.50
C LEU A 261 -12.20 7.00 30.38
N GLU A 262 -12.47 7.00 31.67
CA GLU A 262 -11.63 7.66 32.67
C GLU A 262 -10.53 6.69 33.13
N VAL A 263 -9.27 7.06 32.95
CA VAL A 263 -8.10 6.25 33.33
C VAL A 263 -7.36 6.95 34.46
N SER A 264 -7.32 6.31 35.63
CA SER A 264 -6.61 6.80 36.82
C SER A 264 -5.16 6.28 36.81
N ASN A 265 -4.22 7.13 36.44
CA ASN A 265 -2.79 6.79 36.46
C ASN A 265 -1.94 8.05 36.54
N SER A 266 -1.45 8.39 37.73
CA SER A 266 -0.63 9.60 37.94
C SER A 266 0.66 9.58 37.10
N SER A 267 1.30 8.42 36.94
CA SER A 267 2.53 8.29 36.15
C SER A 267 2.31 8.62 34.67
N LEU A 268 1.18 8.19 34.09
CA LEU A 268 0.86 8.54 32.70
C LEU A 268 0.43 10.01 32.60
N ARG A 269 -0.33 10.50 33.58
CA ARG A 269 -0.89 11.84 33.57
C ARG A 269 0.19 12.94 33.71
N HIS A 270 1.26 12.69 34.45
CA HIS A 270 2.35 13.65 34.65
C HIS A 270 3.40 13.63 33.54
N ARG A 271 3.41 12.62 32.68
CA ARG A 271 4.29 12.58 31.51
C ARG A 271 3.70 13.36 30.34
N LEU A 272 4.57 14.01 29.58
CA LEU A 272 4.20 14.65 28.32
C LEU A 272 4.02 13.60 27.22
N VAL A 273 2.83 13.50 26.65
CA VAL A 273 2.61 12.66 25.46
C VAL A 273 2.92 13.50 24.23
N LEU A 274 3.91 13.10 23.43
CA LEU A 274 4.36 13.83 22.24
C LEU A 274 3.72 13.27 20.97
N ALA A 275 3.13 14.15 20.17
CA ALA A 275 2.63 13.83 18.84
C ALA A 275 3.74 14.03 17.80
N ASN A 276 3.93 13.05 16.91
CA ASN A 276 4.88 13.05 15.79
C ASN A 276 6.38 13.12 16.15
N CYS A 277 6.77 12.98 17.42
CA CYS A 277 8.16 12.77 17.82
C CYS A 277 8.39 11.28 18.11
N ASP A 278 9.29 10.65 17.36
CA ASP A 278 9.82 9.33 17.72
C ASP A 278 10.86 9.53 18.83
N ILE A 279 10.74 8.76 19.91
CA ILE A 279 11.67 8.80 21.03
C ILE A 279 13.11 8.47 20.57
N SER A 280 13.27 7.67 19.52
CA SER A 280 14.60 7.33 18.99
C SER A 280 15.35 8.51 18.37
N LYS A 281 14.67 9.62 18.06
CA LYS A 281 15.29 10.83 17.50
C LYS A 281 15.87 11.75 18.58
N ILE A 282 15.48 11.56 19.83
CA ILE A 282 15.92 12.43 20.92
C ILE A 282 17.38 12.13 21.25
N GLY A 283 18.27 13.08 20.94
CA GLY A 283 19.70 12.93 21.19
C GLY A 283 20.44 12.22 20.06
N ASP A 284 19.92 12.26 18.82
CA ASP A 284 20.50 11.57 17.66
C ASP A 284 21.56 12.39 16.87
N GLU A 285 21.99 13.53 17.44
CA GLU A 285 22.88 14.53 16.84
C GLU A 285 22.25 15.35 15.69
N SER A 286 21.00 15.09 15.34
CA SER A 286 20.17 15.91 14.46
C SER A 286 19.24 16.78 15.30
N CYS A 287 18.91 17.97 14.82
CA CYS A 287 17.87 18.77 15.46
C CYS A 287 16.54 18.51 14.75
N ASP A 288 15.70 17.71 15.40
CA ASP A 288 14.38 17.32 14.96
C ASP A 288 13.32 18.29 15.54
N PRO A 289 12.73 19.15 14.70
CA PRO A 289 11.77 20.16 15.17
C PRO A 289 10.59 19.57 15.95
N GLU A 290 10.12 18.39 15.55
CA GLU A 290 9.06 17.63 16.22
C GLU A 290 9.41 17.18 17.64
N CYS A 291 10.69 17.01 17.95
CA CYS A 291 11.17 16.57 19.27
C CYS A 291 11.70 17.73 20.11
N ASN A 292 11.73 18.95 19.57
CA ASN A 292 12.21 20.15 20.25
C ASN A 292 11.22 20.66 21.30
N HIS A 293 11.29 20.09 22.52
CA HIS A 293 10.45 20.49 23.64
C HIS A 293 11.28 20.65 24.92
N THR A 294 10.82 21.46 25.87
CA THR A 294 11.54 21.69 27.13
C THR A 294 11.72 20.42 27.96
N LEU A 295 10.69 19.56 27.97
CA LEU A 295 10.68 18.27 28.67
C LEU A 295 11.40 17.13 27.92
N THR A 296 11.89 17.37 26.70
CA THR A 296 12.80 16.45 25.99
C THR A 296 14.25 16.96 26.01
N GLY A 297 14.52 18.05 26.75
CA GLY A 297 15.84 18.68 26.74
C GLY A 297 16.14 19.49 25.47
N HIS A 298 15.12 19.89 24.71
CA HIS A 298 15.24 20.41 23.34
C HIS A 298 15.93 19.39 22.44
N ASP A 299 15.25 18.26 22.28
CA ASP A 299 15.71 17.14 21.45
C ASP A 299 17.04 16.57 21.93
N GLY A 300 17.09 16.17 23.21
CA GLY A 300 18.30 15.61 23.80
C GLY A 300 19.48 16.59 23.82
N GLY A 301 19.24 17.89 23.58
CA GLY A 301 20.26 18.94 23.49
C GLY A 301 20.61 19.36 22.06
N ASP A 302 20.18 18.62 21.04
CA ASP A 302 20.62 18.80 19.65
C ASP A 302 20.08 20.07 19.00
N CYS A 303 18.88 20.50 19.40
CA CYS A 303 18.32 21.77 18.97
C CYS A 303 18.85 22.99 19.73
N ARG A 304 19.80 22.83 20.66
CA ARG A 304 20.39 23.94 21.43
C ARG A 304 21.73 24.36 20.85
N GLN A 305 21.88 25.65 20.56
CA GLN A 305 23.20 26.23 20.28
C GLN A 305 24.00 26.37 21.58
N LEU A 306 24.75 25.32 21.95
CA LEU A 306 25.60 25.35 23.15
C LEU A 306 26.73 26.38 23.02
N ARG A 307 26.68 27.44 23.83
CA ARG A 307 27.80 28.36 24.07
C ARG A 307 28.47 28.01 25.41
N HIS A 308 29.71 27.51 25.33
CA HIS A 308 30.81 27.55 26.32
C HIS A 308 31.35 26.21 26.87
N PRO A 309 32.67 26.12 27.14
CA PRO A 309 33.36 24.88 27.51
C PRO A 309 33.78 24.85 28.99
N ALA A 310 32.82 24.69 29.91
CA ALA A 310 33.13 24.59 31.35
C ALA A 310 32.16 23.73 32.19
N PHE A 311 31.53 22.71 31.60
CA PHE A 311 30.46 21.93 32.27
C PHE A 311 30.88 20.57 32.84
N VAL A 312 32.07 20.06 32.53
CA VAL A 312 32.52 18.70 32.94
C VAL A 312 32.59 18.51 34.47
N LYS A 313 32.76 19.58 35.26
CA LYS A 313 32.81 19.48 36.73
C LYS A 313 31.45 19.29 37.41
N LYS A 314 30.35 19.45 36.67
CA LYS A 314 28.99 19.33 37.18
C LYS A 314 28.41 17.94 36.97
N GLN A 315 29.02 17.10 36.16
CA GLN A 315 28.55 15.73 35.96
C GLN A 315 28.74 14.86 37.20
N HIS A 316 27.73 14.05 37.52
CA HIS A 316 27.83 12.96 38.48
C HIS A 316 28.20 13.44 39.89
N ASN A 317 27.52 14.50 40.34
CA ASN A 317 27.83 15.19 41.60
C ASN A 317 26.78 14.95 42.70
N GLY A 318 25.78 14.11 42.44
CA GLY A 318 24.64 13.80 43.30
C GLY A 318 23.48 14.79 43.17
N VAL A 319 23.47 15.64 42.13
CA VAL A 319 22.45 16.66 41.89
C VAL A 319 22.19 16.74 40.39
N CYS A 320 20.92 16.69 39.99
CA CYS A 320 20.55 16.91 38.59
C CYS A 320 20.87 18.34 38.12
N ASP A 321 21.98 18.49 37.39
CA ASP A 321 22.42 19.71 36.73
C ASP A 321 21.82 19.79 35.31
N MET A 322 20.78 20.61 35.14
CA MET A 322 20.10 20.81 33.85
C MET A 322 21.02 21.37 32.74
N ASP A 323 22.14 21.99 33.10
CA ASP A 323 23.19 22.41 32.16
C ASP A 323 23.97 21.23 31.55
N CYS A 324 23.84 20.02 32.13
CA CYS A 324 24.46 18.79 31.66
C CYS A 324 23.46 17.69 31.26
N ASN A 325 22.16 18.00 31.27
CA ASN A 325 21.09 17.04 31.06
C ASN A 325 20.74 16.89 29.56
N TYR A 326 21.67 16.32 28.80
CA TYR A 326 21.55 16.02 27.36
C TYR A 326 22.48 14.87 26.96
N ASP A 327 22.27 14.30 25.77
CA ASP A 327 22.89 13.03 25.35
C ASP A 327 24.42 13.04 25.46
N ARG A 328 25.08 14.10 24.98
CA ARG A 328 26.53 14.27 25.02
C ARG A 328 27.16 14.11 26.42
N PHE A 329 26.38 14.32 27.47
CA PHE A 329 26.80 14.20 28.85
C PHE A 329 26.06 13.07 29.60
N SER A 330 25.47 12.14 28.85
CA SER A 330 24.70 11.01 29.33
C SER A 330 23.64 11.44 30.35
N PHE A 331 22.92 12.53 30.05
CA PHE A 331 21.86 13.08 30.88
C PHE A 331 22.31 13.30 32.34
N ASP A 332 23.44 13.98 32.49
CA ASP A 332 24.13 14.21 33.78
C ASP A 332 24.62 12.91 34.46
N GLY A 333 25.07 11.95 33.63
CA GLY A 333 25.43 10.61 34.08
C GLY A 333 24.26 9.83 34.69
N GLY A 334 23.02 10.14 34.31
CA GLY A 334 21.79 9.49 34.78
C GLY A 334 21.17 10.09 36.04
N GLU A 335 21.81 11.05 36.71
CA GLU A 335 21.30 11.64 37.97
C GLU A 335 19.96 12.37 37.78
N CYS A 336 19.74 12.94 36.59
CA CYS A 336 18.48 13.60 36.24
C CYS A 336 17.30 12.64 36.03
N CYS A 337 17.57 11.34 35.97
CA CYS A 337 16.61 10.26 35.81
C CYS A 337 16.46 9.39 37.06
N ASP A 338 17.11 9.74 38.16
CA ASP A 338 17.00 9.03 39.44
C ASP A 338 15.89 9.65 40.33
N PRO A 339 14.83 8.88 40.67
CA PRO A 339 13.75 9.36 41.53
C PRO A 339 14.17 9.65 42.98
N GLU A 340 15.33 9.17 43.44
CA GLU A 340 15.87 9.51 44.77
C GLU A 340 16.53 10.91 44.78
N ILE A 341 16.96 11.41 43.61
CA ILE A 341 17.70 12.68 43.46
C ILE A 341 16.77 13.82 43.04
N THR A 342 15.84 13.58 42.10
CA THR A 342 15.05 14.65 41.46
C THR A 342 13.62 14.22 41.12
N ASP A 343 12.78 15.20 40.77
CA ASP A 343 11.47 14.94 40.18
C ASP A 343 11.62 14.54 38.70
N VAL A 344 11.79 13.24 38.48
CA VAL A 344 12.01 12.63 37.15
C VAL A 344 10.93 12.96 36.13
N THR A 345 9.70 13.30 36.57
CA THR A 345 8.61 13.72 35.66
C THR A 345 8.88 15.05 34.97
N LYS A 346 9.87 15.82 35.45
CA LYS A 346 10.26 17.11 34.88
C LYS A 346 11.69 17.13 34.37
N THR A 347 12.56 16.27 34.89
CA THR A 347 14.00 16.33 34.62
C THR A 347 14.55 15.14 33.86
N CYS A 348 13.85 14.01 33.80
CA CYS A 348 14.40 12.83 33.12
C CYS A 348 14.19 12.92 31.61
N PHE A 349 15.25 13.27 30.87
CA PHE A 349 15.20 13.43 29.41
C PHE A 349 15.77 12.24 28.64
N ASP A 350 16.42 11.32 29.34
CA ASP A 350 17.01 10.12 28.76
C ASP A 350 15.94 9.24 28.09
N PRO A 351 16.02 9.01 26.76
CA PRO A 351 15.05 8.18 26.04
C PRO A 351 15.04 6.72 26.54
N ASP A 352 16.17 6.20 27.03
CA ASP A 352 16.30 4.81 27.48
C ASP A 352 15.80 4.60 28.93
N SER A 353 15.57 5.69 29.67
CA SER A 353 15.12 5.60 31.05
C SER A 353 13.63 5.23 31.18
N PRO A 354 13.26 4.28 32.04
CA PRO A 354 11.85 3.96 32.32
C PRO A 354 11.13 5.10 33.07
N HIS A 355 11.87 6.06 33.62
CA HIS A 355 11.37 7.19 34.40
C HIS A 355 11.25 8.49 33.59
N ARG A 356 11.48 8.45 32.28
CA ARG A 356 11.42 9.62 31.39
C ARG A 356 10.16 10.47 31.57
N ALA A 357 10.34 11.77 31.40
CA ALA A 357 9.32 12.81 31.56
C ALA A 357 8.27 12.81 30.44
N TYR A 358 8.45 12.03 29.38
CA TYR A 358 7.61 12.01 28.19
C TYR A 358 7.34 10.59 27.68
N LEU A 359 6.37 10.47 26.79
CA LEU A 359 5.93 9.26 26.10
C LEU A 359 5.60 9.64 24.66
N ASP A 360 5.78 8.73 23.71
CA ASP A 360 5.14 8.89 22.41
C ASP A 360 3.69 8.37 22.44
N VAL A 361 2.93 8.70 21.39
CA VAL A 361 1.53 8.30 21.25
C VAL A 361 1.36 6.77 21.17
N ASN A 362 2.24 6.07 20.45
CA ASN A 362 2.13 4.63 20.25
C ASN A 362 2.39 3.88 21.55
N GLU A 363 3.37 4.33 22.34
CA GLU A 363 3.62 3.82 23.68
C GLU A 363 2.39 3.96 24.57
N LEU A 364 1.75 5.15 24.61
CA LEU A 364 0.52 5.34 25.37
C LEU A 364 -0.57 4.35 24.94
N LYS A 365 -0.78 4.19 23.63
CA LYS A 365 -1.77 3.25 23.08
C LYS A 365 -1.43 1.79 23.41
N ASN A 366 -0.15 1.42 23.38
CA ASN A 366 0.35 0.09 23.73
C ASN A 366 0.20 -0.23 25.23
N ILE A 367 0.28 0.77 26.11
CA ILE A 367 0.01 0.62 27.55
C ILE A 367 -1.48 0.42 27.78
N LEU A 368 -2.34 1.21 27.11
CA LEU A 368 -3.78 1.17 27.34
C LEU A 368 -4.48 -0.03 26.67
N ARG A 369 -3.95 -0.53 25.54
CA ARG A 369 -4.46 -1.68 24.78
C ARG A 369 -5.97 -1.67 24.57
N LEU A 370 -6.51 -0.53 24.16
CA LEU A 370 -7.95 -0.36 23.95
C LEU A 370 -8.37 -1.02 22.63
N ASP A 371 -9.47 -1.75 22.66
CA ASP A 371 -10.06 -2.32 21.44
C ASP A 371 -10.53 -1.21 20.48
N GLY A 372 -9.91 -1.15 19.29
CA GLY A 372 -10.28 -0.23 18.21
C GLY A 372 -11.41 -0.76 17.32
N SER A 373 -11.80 -2.04 17.45
CA SER A 373 -12.80 -2.64 16.57
C SER A 373 -14.22 -2.17 16.91
N THR A 374 -14.47 -1.75 18.15
CA THR A 374 -15.83 -1.39 18.61
C THR A 374 -16.09 0.11 18.65
N HIS A 375 -15.06 0.93 18.81
CA HIS A 375 -15.15 2.38 19.01
C HIS A 375 -14.03 3.11 18.27
N LEU A 376 -14.34 4.30 17.75
CA LEU A 376 -13.32 5.28 17.38
C LEU A 376 -12.72 5.90 18.65
N ASN A 377 -11.47 5.56 18.97
CA ASN A 377 -10.79 6.06 20.18
C ASN A 377 -10.19 7.46 19.95
N ILE A 378 -10.40 8.38 20.90
CA ILE A 378 -9.84 9.74 20.89
C ILE A 378 -8.83 9.85 22.04
N PHE A 379 -7.58 10.09 21.68
CA PHE A 379 -6.43 10.27 22.57
C PHE A 379 -5.97 11.73 22.56
N PHE A 380 -5.17 12.10 23.56
CA PHE A 380 -4.63 13.45 23.70
C PHE A 380 -3.11 13.43 23.77
N ALA A 381 -2.48 14.30 22.98
CA ALA A 381 -1.04 14.50 22.96
C ALA A 381 -0.70 15.95 22.64
N ASN A 382 0.43 16.44 23.15
CA ASN A 382 0.96 17.75 22.82
C ASN A 382 1.93 17.63 21.65
N SER A 383 2.00 18.67 20.83
CA SER A 383 3.06 18.83 19.84
C SER A 383 4.00 19.95 20.28
N SER A 384 5.28 19.78 19.99
CA SER A 384 6.32 20.81 20.09
C SER A 384 6.14 21.90 19.02
N GLU A 385 5.64 21.52 17.85
CA GLU A 385 5.31 22.43 16.77
C GLU A 385 3.93 23.06 16.98
N GLU A 386 3.83 24.39 16.87
CA GLU A 386 2.55 25.12 17.00
C GLU A 386 1.52 24.74 15.90
N GLU A 387 1.90 23.93 14.90
CA GLU A 387 1.07 23.66 13.72
C GLU A 387 0.22 22.37 13.81
N LEU A 388 0.53 21.41 14.68
CA LEU A 388 -0.20 20.14 14.73
C LEU A 388 -1.32 20.15 15.79
N ALA A 389 -2.55 20.35 15.33
CA ALA A 389 -3.73 20.35 16.20
C ALA A 389 -4.34 18.94 16.39
N GLY A 390 -4.14 18.03 15.44
CA GLY A 390 -4.66 16.67 15.47
C GLY A 390 -4.08 15.78 14.38
N VAL A 391 -4.27 14.48 14.53
CA VAL A 391 -4.00 13.45 13.52
C VAL A 391 -5.00 12.31 13.65
N ALA A 392 -5.38 11.71 12.53
CA ALA A 392 -6.36 10.64 12.45
C ALA A 392 -5.82 9.42 11.69
N THR A 393 -6.32 8.25 12.07
CA THR A 393 -6.21 7.04 11.24
C THR A 393 -7.31 7.01 10.19
N TRP A 394 -6.96 6.57 8.98
CA TRP A 394 -7.87 6.36 7.86
C TRP A 394 -8.63 5.04 8.00
N PRO A 395 -9.81 4.90 7.37
CA PRO A 395 -10.58 3.64 7.39
C PRO A 395 -9.83 2.43 6.82
N TRP A 396 -8.82 2.66 5.99
CA TRP A 396 -8.03 1.63 5.31
C TRP A 396 -6.63 1.45 5.93
N ASP A 397 -6.27 2.22 6.94
CA ASP A 397 -5.03 1.98 7.69
C ASP A 397 -5.15 0.65 8.45
N LYS A 398 -4.08 -0.15 8.49
CA LYS A 398 -4.03 -1.44 9.22
C LYS A 398 -4.51 -1.31 10.66
N GLU A 399 -4.05 -0.24 11.31
CA GLU A 399 -4.31 0.03 12.72
C GLU A 399 -5.71 0.58 13.00
N ALA A 400 -6.51 0.95 12.00
CA ALA A 400 -7.77 1.66 12.19
C ALA A 400 -8.76 0.93 13.14
N LEU A 401 -8.75 -0.40 13.11
CA LEU A 401 -9.57 -1.27 13.97
C LEU A 401 -8.77 -1.96 15.09
N MET A 402 -7.48 -1.66 15.21
CA MET A 402 -6.58 -2.19 16.22
C MET A 402 -6.38 -1.18 17.36
N HIS A 403 -5.62 -1.54 18.39
CA HIS A 403 -5.43 -0.67 19.56
C HIS A 403 -4.56 0.56 19.28
N LEU A 404 -3.78 0.56 18.20
CA LEU A 404 -3.03 1.74 17.76
C LEU A 404 -3.89 2.72 16.94
N GLY A 405 -5.10 2.31 16.53
CA GLY A 405 -6.05 3.13 15.79
C GLY A 405 -6.63 4.31 16.57
N GLY A 406 -7.31 5.20 15.85
CA GLY A 406 -8.05 6.32 16.42
C GLY A 406 -7.55 7.71 15.99
N ILE A 407 -7.94 8.71 16.77
CA ILE A 407 -7.60 10.12 16.57
C ILE A 407 -6.79 10.61 17.77
N VAL A 408 -5.76 11.41 17.53
CA VAL A 408 -4.97 12.08 18.55
C VAL A 408 -5.16 13.58 18.39
N LEU A 409 -5.50 14.27 19.48
CA LEU A 409 -5.75 15.71 19.47
C LEU A 409 -4.90 16.42 20.50
N ASN A 410 -4.55 17.66 20.20
CA ASN A 410 -3.98 18.54 21.21
C ASN A 410 -5.09 18.97 22.19
N PRO A 411 -4.93 18.74 23.51
CA PRO A 411 -5.95 19.06 24.51
C PRO A 411 -6.31 20.56 24.54
N SER A 412 -5.38 21.44 24.13
CA SER A 412 -5.59 22.89 24.02
C SER A 412 -6.56 23.28 22.90
N PHE A 413 -6.85 22.36 21.97
CA PHE A 413 -7.74 22.56 20.84
C PHE A 413 -9.04 21.73 20.95
N TYR A 414 -9.28 21.07 22.09
CA TYR A 414 -10.45 20.20 22.28
C TYR A 414 -11.54 20.86 23.13
N GLY A 415 -12.76 20.95 22.59
CA GLY A 415 -13.93 21.39 23.36
C GLY A 415 -13.87 22.83 23.85
N ILE A 416 -13.14 23.70 23.15
CA ILE A 416 -12.97 25.12 23.47
C ILE A 416 -13.60 25.97 22.35
N PRO A 417 -14.30 27.08 22.66
CA PRO A 417 -14.87 27.97 21.65
C PRO A 417 -13.82 28.41 20.61
N GLY A 418 -14.13 28.24 19.32
CA GLY A 418 -13.22 28.55 18.21
C GLY A 418 -12.36 27.36 17.74
N HIS A 419 -12.14 26.35 18.58
CA HIS A 419 -11.26 25.21 18.27
C HIS A 419 -11.98 23.86 18.12
N THR A 420 -13.31 23.83 18.19
CA THR A 420 -14.07 22.57 18.08
C THR A 420 -14.04 21.91 16.70
N HIS A 421 -13.51 22.60 15.67
CA HIS A 421 -13.44 22.11 14.31
C HIS A 421 -12.32 21.09 14.09
N THR A 422 -11.26 21.10 14.91
CA THR A 422 -10.13 20.17 14.77
C THR A 422 -10.58 18.72 14.88
N MET A 423 -11.30 18.34 15.94
CA MET A 423 -11.83 16.97 16.04
C MET A 423 -12.79 16.61 14.89
N ILE A 424 -13.56 17.57 14.38
CA ILE A 424 -14.49 17.35 13.27
C ILE A 424 -13.72 17.07 11.98
N HIS A 425 -12.61 17.79 11.76
CA HIS A 425 -11.67 17.58 10.66
C HIS A 425 -11.04 16.19 10.73
N GLU A 426 -10.46 15.82 11.87
CA GLU A 426 -9.85 14.50 12.07
C GLU A 426 -10.85 13.36 11.90
N ILE A 427 -12.09 13.54 12.37
CA ILE A 427 -13.16 12.58 12.10
C ILE A 427 -13.44 12.48 10.60
N GLY A 428 -13.37 13.58 9.84
CA GLY A 428 -13.47 13.55 8.39
C GLY A 428 -12.48 12.56 7.76
N HIS A 429 -11.22 12.58 8.20
CA HIS A 429 -10.20 11.60 7.78
C HIS A 429 -10.54 10.17 8.21
N SER A 430 -10.94 9.95 9.47
CA SER A 430 -11.40 8.63 9.91
C SER A 430 -12.69 8.15 9.23
N LEU A 431 -13.39 9.01 8.50
CA LEU A 431 -14.51 8.66 7.63
C LEU A 431 -14.12 8.58 6.14
N GLY A 432 -12.84 8.74 5.82
CA GLY A 432 -12.26 8.57 4.51
C GLY A 432 -12.18 9.83 3.65
N LEU A 433 -12.30 11.05 4.20
CA LEU A 433 -12.19 12.30 3.44
C LEU A 433 -10.75 12.83 3.35
N TYR A 434 -10.29 13.14 2.15
CA TYR A 434 -9.03 13.87 1.93
C TYR A 434 -9.14 15.35 2.27
N HIS A 435 -7.97 15.98 2.45
CA HIS A 435 -7.85 17.42 2.40
C HIS A 435 -8.33 17.96 1.05
N ILE A 436 -8.99 19.12 1.07
CA ILE A 436 -9.46 19.80 -0.16
C ILE A 436 -8.33 20.20 -1.12
N PHE A 437 -7.07 20.10 -0.68
CA PHE A 437 -5.89 20.50 -1.44
C PHE A 437 -5.02 19.30 -1.87
N ARG A 438 -5.52 18.06 -1.76
CA ARG A 438 -4.84 16.82 -2.17
C ARG A 438 -4.35 16.87 -3.63
N GLY A 439 -5.15 17.47 -4.53
CA GLY A 439 -4.84 17.57 -5.96
C GLY A 439 -3.95 18.72 -6.40
N ILE A 440 -3.51 19.58 -5.48
CA ILE A 440 -2.71 20.78 -5.79
C ILE A 440 -1.47 20.86 -4.90
N SER A 441 -1.65 20.79 -3.58
CA SER A 441 -0.55 20.94 -2.61
C SER A 441 -0.04 19.62 -2.04
N GLU A 442 -0.81 18.54 -2.14
CA GLU A 442 -0.39 17.19 -1.72
C GLU A 442 -0.18 16.24 -2.91
N ILE A 443 0.44 16.74 -3.97
CA ILE A 443 0.86 15.97 -5.14
C ILE A 443 2.38 15.82 -5.16
N GLN A 444 2.89 14.72 -5.75
CA GLN A 444 4.34 14.48 -5.81
C GLN A 444 5.05 15.36 -6.84
N SER A 445 4.36 15.69 -7.93
CA SER A 445 4.87 16.49 -9.04
C SER A 445 3.73 17.02 -9.90
N CYS A 446 4.02 17.93 -10.82
CA CYS A 446 3.01 18.43 -11.77
C CYS A 446 2.63 17.43 -12.87
N SER A 447 3.31 16.28 -12.92
CA SER A 447 2.94 15.12 -13.75
C SER A 447 2.18 14.05 -12.98
N ASP A 448 1.84 14.30 -11.72
CA ASP A 448 1.06 13.38 -10.89
C ASP A 448 -0.33 13.14 -11.53
N PRO A 449 -0.73 11.88 -11.77
CA PRO A 449 -2.02 11.57 -12.37
C PRO A 449 -3.21 12.06 -11.52
N CYS A 450 -2.98 12.36 -10.23
CA CYS A 450 -4.01 12.81 -9.30
C CYS A 450 -4.08 14.33 -9.15
N MET A 451 -3.31 15.07 -9.94
CA MET A 451 -3.41 16.53 -10.02
C MET A 451 -4.83 16.94 -10.44
N GLU A 452 -5.44 17.84 -9.66
CA GLU A 452 -6.82 18.26 -9.85
C GLU A 452 -6.87 19.65 -10.47
N THR A 453 -7.31 19.70 -11.73
CA THR A 453 -7.48 20.97 -12.46
C THR A 453 -8.93 21.47 -12.42
N GLU A 454 -9.87 20.55 -12.21
CA GLU A 454 -11.30 20.79 -12.08
C GLU A 454 -11.88 19.83 -11.05
N PRO A 455 -12.95 20.21 -10.31
CA PRO A 455 -13.53 19.38 -9.27
C PRO A 455 -14.03 18.05 -9.83
N SER A 456 -13.51 16.92 -9.34
CA SER A 456 -13.78 15.59 -9.90
C SER A 456 -14.00 14.51 -8.85
N PHE A 457 -14.51 13.35 -9.27
CA PHE A 457 -14.49 12.11 -8.46
C PHE A 457 -13.30 11.21 -8.82
N GLU A 458 -12.45 11.63 -9.76
CA GLU A 458 -11.35 10.81 -10.30
C GLU A 458 -9.96 11.36 -9.96
N THR A 459 -9.84 12.64 -9.59
CA THR A 459 -8.60 13.31 -9.23
C THR A 459 -8.78 14.15 -7.95
N GLY A 460 -7.66 14.55 -7.33
CA GLY A 460 -7.67 15.41 -6.14
C GLY A 460 -8.24 14.78 -4.87
N ASP A 461 -9.14 15.51 -4.22
CA ASP A 461 -9.84 15.04 -3.02
C ASP A 461 -11.00 14.07 -3.33
N LEU A 462 -11.23 13.82 -4.63
CA LEU A 462 -12.27 12.96 -5.19
C LEU A 462 -13.68 13.40 -4.78
N CYS A 463 -13.89 14.71 -4.64
CA CYS A 463 -15.19 15.31 -4.41
C CYS A 463 -15.53 16.33 -5.51
N SER A 464 -16.43 15.97 -6.43
CA SER A 464 -16.89 16.87 -7.52
C SER A 464 -17.55 18.20 -7.10
N ASP A 465 -17.71 18.48 -5.80
CA ASP A 465 -18.28 19.73 -5.26
C ASP A 465 -17.31 20.56 -4.42
N THR A 466 -16.03 20.20 -4.40
CA THR A 466 -14.94 20.96 -3.80
C THR A 466 -14.01 21.43 -4.91
N ASN A 467 -13.97 22.75 -5.14
CA ASN A 467 -13.07 23.29 -6.16
C ASN A 467 -11.60 23.06 -5.76
N PRO A 468 -10.70 22.78 -6.73
CA PRO A 468 -9.28 22.64 -6.46
C PRO A 468 -8.73 23.87 -5.76
N ALA A 469 -7.94 23.65 -4.71
CA ALA A 469 -7.36 24.73 -3.92
C ALA A 469 -5.95 24.33 -3.42
N PRO A 470 -5.03 25.29 -3.26
CA PRO A 470 -3.77 25.04 -2.58
C PRO A 470 -3.98 25.05 -1.06
N LYS A 471 -2.98 24.54 -0.34
CA LYS A 471 -2.92 24.61 1.12
C LYS A 471 -2.92 26.09 1.55
N HIS A 472 -3.99 26.50 2.23
CA HIS A 472 -4.19 27.89 2.64
C HIS A 472 -4.84 27.96 4.02
N LYS A 473 -4.28 28.78 4.93
CA LYS A 473 -4.75 28.93 6.32
C LYS A 473 -5.71 30.13 6.52
N LEU A 474 -5.81 31.05 5.56
CA LEU A 474 -6.68 32.23 5.67
C LEU A 474 -8.08 31.93 5.13
N CYS A 475 -9.07 32.68 5.63
CA CYS A 475 -10.45 32.62 5.17
C CYS A 475 -10.61 33.46 3.90
N GLY A 476 -10.47 32.84 2.74
CA GLY A 476 -10.63 33.49 1.45
C GLY A 476 -9.91 32.72 0.34
N ASP A 477 -10.13 33.15 -0.89
CA ASP A 477 -9.36 32.64 -2.02
C ASP A 477 -7.89 33.08 -1.88
N PRO A 478 -6.93 32.19 -2.13
CA PRO A 478 -5.52 32.53 -2.06
C PRO A 478 -5.19 33.60 -3.12
N GLY A 479 -4.35 34.57 -2.75
CA GLY A 479 -3.86 35.56 -3.70
C GLY A 479 -3.01 34.93 -4.82
N PRO A 480 -2.78 35.64 -5.94
CA PRO A 480 -1.95 35.14 -7.03
C PRO A 480 -0.53 34.88 -6.50
N GLY A 481 -0.15 33.60 -6.47
CA GLY A 481 1.11 33.10 -5.94
C GLY A 481 1.89 32.32 -6.99
N ASN A 482 3.09 31.87 -6.62
CA ASN A 482 3.90 31.00 -7.45
C ASN A 482 3.53 29.54 -7.12
N ASP A 483 2.41 29.08 -7.67
CA ASP A 483 1.94 27.71 -7.45
C ASP A 483 2.88 26.72 -8.14
N THR A 484 3.17 25.59 -7.47
CA THR A 484 4.15 24.59 -7.88
C THR A 484 3.96 24.11 -9.32
N CYS A 485 2.71 24.14 -9.83
CA CYS A 485 2.32 23.60 -11.14
C CYS A 485 1.72 24.62 -12.11
N GLY A 486 2.00 25.92 -11.92
CA GLY A 486 1.69 26.95 -12.92
C GLY A 486 0.22 27.40 -12.96
N PHE A 487 -0.55 27.13 -11.90
CA PHE A 487 -1.82 27.83 -11.68
C PHE A 487 -1.52 29.31 -11.37
N HIS A 488 -2.28 30.23 -11.95
CA HIS A 488 -2.08 31.67 -11.77
C HIS A 488 -3.06 32.29 -10.77
N SER A 489 -4.21 31.64 -10.52
CA SER A 489 -5.24 32.09 -9.58
C SER A 489 -6.21 30.96 -9.26
N PHE A 490 -6.69 30.90 -8.01
CA PHE A 490 -7.80 30.04 -7.59
C PHE A 490 -8.98 30.90 -7.16
N PHE A 491 -10.19 30.48 -7.52
CA PHE A 491 -11.42 31.22 -7.24
C PHE A 491 -12.49 30.31 -6.65
N ASN A 492 -13.28 30.82 -5.72
CA ASN A 492 -14.33 30.09 -5.01
C ASN A 492 -13.81 28.79 -4.37
N THR A 493 -12.62 28.86 -3.78
CA THR A 493 -12.00 27.75 -3.05
C THR A 493 -12.87 27.37 -1.84
N PRO A 494 -12.98 26.07 -1.50
CA PRO A 494 -13.82 25.62 -0.40
C PRO A 494 -13.13 25.82 0.96
N TYR A 495 -12.58 27.01 1.22
CA TYR A 495 -11.87 27.32 2.47
C TYR A 495 -12.75 27.17 3.73
N ASN A 496 -14.08 27.30 3.59
CA ASN A 496 -15.00 27.02 4.69
C ASN A 496 -15.30 25.51 4.85
N ASN A 497 -14.67 24.58 4.15
CA ASN A 497 -14.89 23.15 4.37
C ASN A 497 -14.18 22.70 5.65
N PHE A 498 -14.76 21.73 6.40
CA PHE A 498 -14.07 21.13 7.55
C PHE A 498 -12.73 20.52 7.16
N MET A 499 -12.55 20.03 5.92
CA MET A 499 -11.29 19.48 5.40
C MET A 499 -10.32 20.55 4.86
N SER A 500 -10.56 21.83 5.17
CA SER A 500 -9.63 22.94 4.94
C SER A 500 -8.87 23.28 6.23
N TYR A 501 -7.78 24.04 6.11
CA TYR A 501 -7.02 24.57 7.24
C TYR A 501 -7.43 26.01 7.62
N ALA A 502 -8.50 26.56 7.04
CA ALA A 502 -8.95 27.91 7.37
C ALA A 502 -9.76 27.98 8.68
N GLY A 503 -9.46 28.99 9.51
CA GLY A 503 -9.84 29.01 10.93
C GLY A 503 -11.23 29.55 11.33
N ARG A 504 -12.22 29.78 10.45
CA ARG A 504 -13.56 30.27 10.90
C ARG A 504 -14.75 29.55 10.28
N THR A 505 -15.67 29.12 11.17
CA THR A 505 -17.03 28.57 10.94
C THR A 505 -17.17 27.74 9.66
N PRO A 506 -16.63 26.52 9.66
CA PRO A 506 -16.70 25.67 8.49
C PRO A 506 -18.12 25.11 8.28
N ARG A 507 -18.45 24.82 7.02
CA ARG A 507 -19.64 24.14 6.54
C ARG A 507 -19.19 23.11 5.50
N SER A 508 -19.37 21.82 5.78
CA SER A 508 -19.02 20.77 4.79
C SER A 508 -19.95 20.82 3.57
N ALA A 509 -19.38 20.44 2.42
CA ALA A 509 -20.10 20.29 1.17
C ALA A 509 -21.12 19.13 1.24
N ARG A 510 -22.15 19.16 0.39
CA ARG A 510 -23.26 18.18 0.44
C ARG A 510 -22.83 16.79 -0.06
N ARG A 511 -21.79 16.67 -0.88
CA ARG A 511 -21.40 15.39 -1.52
C ARG A 511 -20.21 14.69 -0.86
N SER A 512 -19.34 15.36 -0.10
CA SER A 512 -18.36 14.71 0.81
C SER A 512 -19.04 13.73 1.79
N ALA A 513 -20.30 14.00 2.14
CA ALA A 513 -21.18 13.12 2.92
C ALA A 513 -21.37 11.70 2.35
N ARG A 514 -21.18 11.53 1.04
CA ARG A 514 -21.41 10.26 0.33
C ARG A 514 -20.27 9.29 0.60
N ARG A 515 -19.04 9.78 0.45
CA ARG A 515 -17.80 9.06 0.74
C ARG A 515 -17.74 8.65 2.21
N MET A 516 -18.07 9.58 3.12
CA MET A 516 -18.18 9.29 4.56
C MET A 516 -19.18 8.18 4.87
N ARG A 517 -20.40 8.24 4.32
CA ARG A 517 -21.39 7.19 4.58
C ARG A 517 -20.93 5.83 4.05
N LEU A 518 -20.33 5.78 2.87
CA LEU A 518 -19.90 4.52 2.28
C LEU A 518 -18.71 3.92 3.06
N GLY A 519 -17.73 4.74 3.43
CA GLY A 519 -16.61 4.35 4.29
C GLY A 519 -17.05 3.75 5.64
N VAL A 520 -18.05 4.36 6.30
CA VAL A 520 -18.64 3.82 7.55
C VAL A 520 -19.31 2.46 7.34
N THR A 521 -19.84 2.17 6.15
CA THR A 521 -20.52 0.89 5.87
C THR A 521 -19.57 -0.22 5.43
N HIS A 522 -18.48 0.09 4.72
CA HIS A 522 -17.57 -0.92 4.19
C HIS A 522 -16.31 -1.13 5.01
N GLY A 523 -15.76 -0.07 5.63
CA GLY A 523 -14.52 -0.13 6.40
C GLY A 523 -14.72 -0.18 7.92
N LEU A 524 -15.76 0.48 8.44
CA LEU A 524 -15.94 0.72 9.88
C LEU A 524 -17.28 0.18 10.42
N GLN A 525 -17.78 -0.88 9.80
CA GLN A 525 -19.12 -1.42 10.10
C GLN A 525 -19.26 -1.85 11.57
N SER A 526 -18.18 -2.28 12.21
CA SER A 526 -18.14 -2.71 13.62
C SER A 526 -18.40 -1.57 14.60
N TRP A 527 -18.21 -0.30 14.19
CA TRP A 527 -18.53 0.87 15.01
C TRP A 527 -20.04 1.20 15.01
N LEU A 528 -20.82 0.62 14.09
CA LEU A 528 -22.26 0.86 13.96
C LEU A 528 -23.09 0.04 14.96
N ARG A 529 -24.15 0.65 15.49
CA ARG A 529 -25.22 -0.10 16.18
C ARG A 529 -26.09 -0.85 15.16
N GLY A 530 -26.03 -2.18 15.20
CA GLY A 530 -26.84 -3.08 14.38
C GLY A 530 -26.18 -3.42 13.04
N ALA A 531 -26.09 -4.72 12.73
CA ALA A 531 -25.42 -5.23 11.53
C ALA A 531 -26.17 -4.81 10.25
N LEU A 532 -25.53 -3.97 9.42
CA LEU A 532 -25.99 -3.69 8.06
C LEU A 532 -25.12 -4.45 7.08
N GLY A 533 -25.69 -5.42 6.36
CA GLY A 533 -24.97 -6.25 5.39
C GLY A 533 -24.14 -5.47 4.36
N LYS A 534 -23.00 -6.06 3.98
CA LYS A 534 -22.04 -5.57 2.98
C LYS A 534 -22.72 -5.37 1.61
N LEU A 535 -22.37 -4.29 0.92
CA LEU A 535 -22.83 -4.02 -0.45
C LEU A 535 -21.88 -4.70 -1.43
N LEU A 536 -22.39 -5.60 -2.25
CA LEU A 536 -21.68 -6.10 -3.43
C LEU A 536 -21.98 -5.14 -4.58
N SER A 537 -20.97 -4.39 -5.03
CA SER A 537 -21.02 -3.64 -6.28
C SER A 537 -20.22 -4.41 -7.33
N PHE A 538 -20.66 -4.40 -8.59
CA PHE A 538 -19.94 -4.98 -9.71
C PHE A 538 -19.65 -3.88 -10.72
N SER A 539 -18.47 -3.94 -11.37
CA SER A 539 -18.06 -2.95 -12.37
C SER A 539 -18.72 -3.20 -13.72
N LYS A 540 -18.86 -2.10 -14.45
CA LYS A 540 -19.42 -2.02 -15.80
C LYS A 540 -18.41 -2.47 -16.84
N THR A 541 -18.73 -3.55 -17.54
CA THR A 541 -18.12 -3.83 -18.84
C THR A 541 -18.93 -3.11 -19.92
N SER A 542 -18.43 -1.93 -20.31
CA SER A 542 -18.93 -1.09 -21.40
C SER A 542 -20.36 -0.51 -21.25
N SER A 543 -20.41 0.83 -21.27
CA SER A 543 -21.52 1.71 -21.67
C SER A 543 -22.93 1.51 -21.08
N THR A 544 -23.16 0.82 -19.96
CA THR A 544 -24.53 0.81 -19.37
C THR A 544 -24.62 0.48 -17.89
N GLN A 545 -25.43 1.25 -17.14
CA GLN A 545 -25.65 1.09 -15.70
C GLN A 545 -26.02 -0.36 -15.35
N GLN A 546 -25.24 -0.98 -14.46
CA GLN A 546 -25.60 -2.21 -13.77
C GLN A 546 -25.76 -1.88 -12.29
N SER A 547 -26.99 -1.98 -11.77
CA SER A 547 -27.28 -1.89 -10.34
C SER A 547 -27.82 -3.24 -9.87
N LEU A 548 -27.08 -3.91 -8.99
CA LEU A 548 -27.58 -5.13 -8.35
C LEU A 548 -28.54 -4.77 -7.21
N ILE A 549 -29.74 -5.33 -7.26
CA ILE A 549 -30.76 -5.22 -6.23
C ILE A 549 -31.15 -6.65 -5.83
N PRO A 550 -31.04 -7.05 -4.56
CA PRO A 550 -31.72 -8.24 -4.08
C PRO A 550 -33.24 -7.99 -4.16
N ASP A 551 -33.95 -8.81 -4.92
CA ASP A 551 -35.40 -8.71 -5.12
C ASP A 551 -36.17 -8.95 -3.80
N ASN A 552 -37.41 -8.47 -3.79
CA ASN A 552 -38.42 -8.34 -2.73
C ASN A 552 -38.68 -9.59 -1.85
N GLN A 553 -37.69 -10.06 -1.11
CA GLN A 553 -37.89 -10.85 0.10
C GLN A 553 -36.87 -10.39 1.14
N ASP A 554 -37.24 -10.46 2.40
CA ASP A 554 -36.40 -10.16 3.58
C ASP A 554 -35.16 -11.07 3.65
N VAL A 555 -34.27 -11.03 2.66
CA VAL A 555 -32.98 -11.69 2.72
C VAL A 555 -32.02 -10.69 3.34
N THR A 556 -32.07 -10.64 4.66
CA THR A 556 -30.95 -10.13 5.46
C THR A 556 -29.85 -11.15 5.31
N VAL A 557 -28.94 -10.95 4.36
CA VAL A 557 -27.71 -11.75 4.29
C VAL A 557 -26.85 -11.32 5.48
N LEU A 558 -26.98 -12.05 6.58
CA LEU A 558 -26.02 -12.06 7.66
C LEU A 558 -24.77 -12.74 7.12
N VAL A 559 -23.80 -11.93 6.70
CA VAL A 559 -22.43 -12.38 6.57
C VAL A 559 -21.91 -12.48 8.01
N GLU A 560 -21.65 -13.69 8.50
CA GLU A 560 -21.01 -13.88 9.81
C GLU A 560 -19.58 -13.37 9.72
N LEU A 561 -19.41 -12.10 10.13
CA LEU A 561 -18.14 -11.40 10.16
C LEU A 561 -17.11 -12.18 10.97
N GLY A 562 -16.00 -12.51 10.33
CA GLY A 562 -14.90 -13.27 10.92
C GLY A 562 -14.97 -14.78 10.73
N SER A 563 -15.87 -15.27 9.87
CA SER A 563 -15.83 -16.64 9.33
C SER A 563 -14.93 -16.73 8.09
N ALA A 564 -14.52 -17.94 7.71
CA ALA A 564 -13.75 -18.15 6.48
C ALA A 564 -14.50 -17.71 5.21
N CYS A 565 -15.84 -17.67 5.25
CA CYS A 565 -16.66 -17.31 4.09
C CYS A 565 -16.49 -15.86 3.63
N ASP A 566 -16.06 -14.96 4.51
CA ASP A 566 -15.81 -13.54 4.17
C ASP A 566 -14.59 -13.37 3.27
N LEU A 567 -13.71 -14.39 3.27
CA LEU A 567 -12.43 -14.45 2.58
C LEU A 567 -12.50 -15.29 1.29
N CYS A 568 -13.68 -15.85 0.99
CA CYS A 568 -13.88 -16.73 -0.17
C CYS A 568 -14.31 -15.93 -1.41
N LEU A 569 -13.60 -16.15 -2.52
CA LEU A 569 -13.88 -15.58 -3.84
C LEU A 569 -14.70 -16.55 -4.72
N GLU A 570 -15.08 -16.08 -5.92
CA GLU A 570 -15.70 -16.91 -6.96
C GLU A 570 -14.79 -18.12 -7.26
N GLY A 571 -15.38 -19.32 -7.43
CA GLY A 571 -14.62 -20.57 -7.54
C GLY A 571 -14.21 -21.20 -6.21
N ARG A 572 -14.73 -20.70 -5.07
CA ARG A 572 -14.47 -21.21 -3.72
C ARG A 572 -12.97 -21.21 -3.36
N ILE A 573 -12.30 -20.13 -3.77
CA ILE A 573 -10.89 -19.87 -3.48
C ILE A 573 -10.84 -18.97 -2.24
N LEU A 574 -10.07 -19.34 -1.23
CA LEU A 574 -9.86 -18.52 -0.04
C LEU A 574 -8.62 -17.63 -0.24
N VAL A 575 -8.76 -16.34 0.04
CA VAL A 575 -7.67 -15.36 0.00
C VAL A 575 -7.54 -14.69 1.37
N GLN A 576 -6.34 -14.68 1.93
CA GLN A 576 -6.08 -14.06 3.22
C GLN A 576 -4.70 -13.42 3.29
N TYR A 577 -4.58 -12.40 4.14
CA TYR A 577 -3.33 -11.75 4.49
C TYR A 577 -2.77 -12.32 5.80
N ALA A 578 -1.48 -12.10 6.03
CA ALA A 578 -0.85 -12.44 7.31
C ALA A 578 -1.53 -11.69 8.46
N ILE A 579 -1.70 -12.36 9.60
CA ILE A 579 -2.37 -11.81 10.80
C ILE A 579 -1.46 -11.71 12.02
N ASN A 580 -0.28 -12.31 11.95
CA ASN A 580 0.69 -12.33 13.03
C ASN A 580 2.07 -12.38 12.40
N ALA A 581 2.98 -11.56 12.91
CA ALA A 581 4.32 -11.43 12.38
C ALA A 581 5.35 -11.47 13.51
N SER A 582 6.48 -12.12 13.25
CA SER A 582 7.60 -12.17 14.18
C SER A 582 8.95 -12.15 13.47
N SER A 583 9.96 -11.63 14.15
CA SER A 583 11.34 -11.63 13.67
C SER A 583 12.27 -11.77 14.87
N PRO A 584 13.44 -12.43 14.74
CA PRO A 584 14.45 -12.45 15.77
C PRO A 584 15.14 -11.09 15.96
N MET A 585 14.90 -10.13 15.06
CA MET A 585 15.50 -8.80 15.12
C MET A 585 14.84 -7.93 16.21
N PRO A 586 15.63 -7.17 17.00
CA PRO A 586 15.09 -6.31 18.04
C PRO A 586 14.20 -5.23 17.43
N CYS A 587 13.07 -4.98 18.08
CA CYS A 587 12.14 -3.91 17.69
C CYS A 587 12.34 -2.69 18.59
N GLY A 588 12.33 -1.49 18.00
CA GLY A 588 12.30 -0.25 18.75
C GLY A 588 10.98 -0.06 19.50
N PRO A 589 10.96 0.76 20.57
CA PRO A 589 9.77 1.00 21.38
C PRO A 589 8.63 1.70 20.61
N SER A 590 8.95 2.44 19.54
CA SER A 590 7.97 3.17 18.72
C SER A 590 7.05 2.25 17.89
N GLY A 591 7.47 1.00 17.66
CA GLY A 591 6.75 0.02 16.85
C GLY A 591 6.98 0.14 15.33
N HIS A 592 7.67 1.19 14.89
CA HIS A 592 8.05 1.38 13.49
C HIS A 592 9.05 0.33 13.03
N TRP A 593 8.99 -0.05 11.76
CA TRP A 593 9.79 -1.13 11.18
C TRP A 593 9.64 -2.51 11.85
N SER A 594 8.68 -2.64 12.77
CA SER A 594 8.48 -3.89 13.50
C SER A 594 7.82 -4.95 12.61
N PRO A 595 7.90 -6.25 12.97
CA PRO A 595 7.25 -7.31 12.22
C PRO A 595 5.76 -7.06 11.99
N ARG A 596 5.08 -6.41 12.94
CA ARG A 596 3.65 -6.13 12.90
C ARG A 596 3.24 -5.26 11.71
N GLU A 597 4.14 -4.41 11.24
CA GLU A 597 3.91 -3.58 10.07
C GLU A 597 3.76 -4.41 8.78
N ALA A 598 4.12 -5.69 8.79
CA ALA A 598 3.88 -6.62 7.68
C ALA A 598 2.56 -7.41 7.78
N GLU A 599 1.74 -7.16 8.81
CA GLU A 599 0.42 -7.78 9.01
C GLU A 599 -0.66 -7.05 8.20
N GLY A 600 -1.67 -7.78 7.70
CA GLY A 600 -2.79 -7.19 6.97
C GLY A 600 -2.52 -6.84 5.51
N HIS A 601 -3.32 -5.92 4.97
CA HIS A 601 -3.24 -5.50 3.57
C HIS A 601 -2.09 -4.52 3.37
N PRO A 602 -1.44 -4.46 2.19
CA PRO A 602 -0.40 -3.47 1.91
C PRO A 602 -0.93 -2.04 2.05
N ASP A 603 -0.20 -1.17 2.76
CA ASP A 603 -0.61 0.21 3.05
C ASP A 603 0.49 1.27 2.82
N VAL A 604 1.57 0.89 2.15
CA VAL A 604 2.62 1.83 1.72
C VAL A 604 2.16 2.67 0.53
N GLU A 605 2.07 4.00 0.71
CA GLU A 605 1.67 4.93 -0.35
C GLU A 605 2.76 5.18 -1.40
N GLN A 606 4.03 5.15 -1.00
CA GLN A 606 5.17 5.47 -1.86
C GLN A 606 6.15 4.30 -1.96
N PRO A 607 5.87 3.31 -2.84
CA PRO A 607 6.81 2.23 -3.08
C PRO A 607 8.15 2.76 -3.59
N CYS A 608 9.22 2.02 -3.29
CA CYS A 608 10.61 2.36 -3.56
C CYS A 608 11.16 3.54 -2.74
N LYS A 609 10.49 3.92 -1.65
CA LYS A 609 11.02 4.82 -0.63
C LYS A 609 10.82 4.17 0.74
N SER A 610 11.77 4.41 1.64
CA SER A 610 11.67 3.90 3.00
C SER A 610 10.40 4.38 3.68
N SER A 611 9.71 3.47 4.36
CA SER A 611 8.45 3.72 5.05
C SER A 611 8.47 3.07 6.43
N VAL A 612 8.06 3.85 7.44
CA VAL A 612 7.85 3.38 8.81
C VAL A 612 6.77 2.30 8.94
N ARG A 613 5.90 2.16 7.92
CA ARG A 613 4.77 1.21 7.82
C ARG A 613 5.15 -0.12 7.17
N THR A 614 6.40 -0.53 7.31
CA THR A 614 6.92 -1.78 6.74
C THR A 614 7.66 -2.53 7.82
N TRP A 615 7.97 -3.80 7.64
CA TRP A 615 9.01 -4.45 8.44
C TRP A 615 10.38 -4.26 7.77
N SER A 616 11.40 -3.96 8.57
CA SER A 616 12.81 -3.94 8.13
C SER A 616 13.73 -4.51 9.21
N PRO A 617 14.78 -5.29 8.87
CA PRO A 617 15.68 -5.89 9.85
C PRO A 617 16.38 -4.90 10.78
N ASN A 618 16.99 -3.84 10.22
CA ASN A 618 17.85 -2.91 10.97
C ASN A 618 17.33 -1.47 11.00
N SER A 619 16.27 -1.12 10.26
CA SER A 619 15.76 0.27 10.26
C SER A 619 15.17 0.70 11.61
N ALA A 620 14.77 -0.25 12.48
CA ALA A 620 14.26 0.04 13.82
C ALA A 620 15.37 0.21 14.89
N VAL A 621 16.64 -0.02 14.55
CA VAL A 621 17.73 -0.07 15.53
C VAL A 621 18.30 1.32 15.78
N ASN A 622 18.53 1.66 17.05
CA ASN A 622 19.10 2.94 17.46
C ASN A 622 20.46 3.17 16.75
N PRO A 623 20.66 4.31 16.06
CA PRO A 623 21.90 4.64 15.34
C PRO A 623 23.18 4.58 16.19
N HIS A 624 23.07 4.80 17.51
CA HIS A 624 24.19 4.79 18.46
C HIS A 624 24.56 3.39 18.94
N THR A 625 23.74 2.38 18.63
CA THR A 625 24.02 0.98 18.92
C THR A 625 24.48 0.28 17.66
N VAL A 626 25.48 -0.61 17.76
CA VAL A 626 25.84 -1.46 16.62
C VAL A 626 24.68 -2.43 16.38
N PRO A 627 23.97 -2.34 15.25
CA PRO A 627 22.86 -3.24 15.00
C PRO A 627 23.36 -4.68 14.93
N PRO A 628 22.56 -5.66 15.42
CA PRO A 628 22.92 -7.05 15.26
C PRO A 628 22.99 -7.37 13.76
N ALA A 629 24.14 -7.85 13.30
CA ALA A 629 24.29 -8.30 11.92
C ALA A 629 23.37 -9.51 11.66
N CYS A 630 22.85 -9.60 10.44
CA CYS A 630 22.04 -10.75 10.05
C CYS A 630 22.84 -12.07 10.22
N PRO A 631 22.26 -13.12 10.84
CA PRO A 631 22.99 -14.35 11.11
C PRO A 631 23.47 -15.05 9.83
N GLU A 632 24.78 -15.22 9.66
CA GLU A 632 25.31 -16.02 8.55
C GLU A 632 25.15 -17.54 8.82
N PRO A 633 24.81 -18.37 7.81
CA PRO A 633 24.64 -18.03 6.39
C PRO A 633 23.17 -17.75 5.98
N GLN A 634 22.22 -17.76 6.91
CA GLN A 634 20.78 -17.78 6.58
C GLN A 634 20.18 -16.38 6.40
N GLY A 635 20.81 -15.35 6.96
CA GLY A 635 20.32 -13.97 6.96
C GLY A 635 19.26 -13.70 8.03
N CYS A 636 18.78 -12.46 8.07
CA CYS A 636 17.62 -12.07 8.86
C CYS A 636 16.35 -12.67 8.27
N TYR A 637 15.32 -12.87 9.09
CA TYR A 637 14.04 -13.33 8.56
C TYR A 637 12.83 -12.67 9.22
N LEU A 638 11.76 -12.60 8.44
CA LEU A 638 10.41 -12.28 8.88
C LEU A 638 9.55 -13.53 8.77
N GLU A 639 8.94 -13.94 9.87
CA GLU A 639 7.94 -14.99 9.92
C GLU A 639 6.54 -14.37 9.92
N LEU A 640 5.68 -14.85 9.02
CA LEU A 640 4.31 -14.41 8.88
C LEU A 640 3.37 -15.60 8.99
N GLU A 641 2.36 -15.51 9.84
CA GLU A 641 1.34 -16.54 10.05
C GLU A 641 -0.02 -16.09 9.49
N PHE A 642 -0.77 -17.05 8.98
CA PHE A 642 -2.10 -16.85 8.41
C PHE A 642 -3.18 -17.42 9.33
N ARG A 643 -4.37 -16.82 9.29
CA ARG A 643 -5.48 -17.20 10.17
C ARG A 643 -5.95 -18.64 9.96
N TYR A 644 -6.00 -19.06 8.70
CA TYR A 644 -6.47 -20.39 8.32
C TYR A 644 -5.36 -21.16 7.59
N PRO A 645 -4.90 -22.30 8.10
CA PRO A 645 -4.05 -23.20 7.33
C PRO A 645 -4.79 -23.66 6.06
N LEU A 646 -4.12 -23.63 4.91
CA LEU A 646 -4.72 -24.05 3.64
C LEU A 646 -3.68 -24.62 2.68
N VAL A 647 -4.13 -25.39 1.69
CA VAL A 647 -3.28 -25.82 0.58
C VAL A 647 -3.19 -24.68 -0.43
N PRO A 648 -2.02 -24.03 -0.57
CA PRO A 648 -1.93 -22.79 -1.32
C PRO A 648 -1.71 -23.06 -2.81
N GLU A 649 -2.29 -22.18 -3.62
CA GLU A 649 -2.10 -22.11 -5.06
C GLU A 649 -1.07 -21.03 -5.44
N SER A 650 -1.04 -19.93 -4.67
CA SER A 650 -0.08 -18.86 -4.84
C SER A 650 0.19 -18.09 -3.55
N LEU A 651 1.38 -17.49 -3.51
CA LEU A 651 1.85 -16.58 -2.47
C LEU A 651 2.21 -15.24 -3.11
N THR A 652 1.70 -14.14 -2.57
CA THR A 652 2.02 -12.78 -3.00
C THR A 652 2.66 -11.99 -1.86
N ILE A 653 3.75 -11.28 -2.12
CA ILE A 653 4.50 -10.48 -1.14
C ILE A 653 4.75 -9.08 -1.69
N TRP A 654 4.54 -8.05 -0.87
CA TRP A 654 4.83 -6.66 -1.19
C TRP A 654 6.16 -6.26 -0.57
N VAL A 655 7.23 -6.35 -1.36
CA VAL A 655 8.54 -5.80 -1.01
C VAL A 655 8.59 -4.38 -1.54
N THR A 656 8.69 -3.39 -0.65
CA THR A 656 8.49 -1.98 -1.00
C THR A 656 9.77 -1.17 -1.03
N PHE A 657 10.87 -1.68 -0.49
CA PHE A 657 12.18 -1.06 -0.58
C PHE A 657 13.29 -2.12 -0.55
N VAL A 658 14.37 -1.83 -1.28
CA VAL A 658 15.59 -2.65 -1.37
C VAL A 658 16.77 -1.68 -1.42
N SER A 659 17.83 -1.96 -0.66
CA SER A 659 19.02 -1.12 -0.61
C SER A 659 19.75 -1.06 -1.95
N THR A 660 20.45 0.04 -2.22
CA THR A 660 21.24 0.24 -3.45
C THR A 660 22.45 -0.68 -3.56
N ASP A 661 22.92 -1.21 -2.43
CA ASP A 661 24.10 -2.09 -2.39
C ASP A 661 23.78 -3.52 -2.86
N TRP A 662 22.49 -3.84 -2.98
CA TRP A 662 22.00 -5.13 -3.45
C TRP A 662 21.34 -4.97 -4.81
N ASP A 663 21.79 -5.77 -5.78
CA ASP A 663 21.02 -5.93 -7.01
C ASP A 663 19.65 -6.55 -6.65
N SER A 664 18.56 -6.06 -7.27
CA SER A 664 17.20 -6.60 -7.07
C SER A 664 17.09 -8.12 -7.28
N SER A 665 18.08 -8.72 -7.95
CA SER A 665 18.38 -10.15 -7.95
C SER A 665 19.25 -10.55 -6.75
N GLY A 666 18.62 -10.89 -5.62
CA GLY A 666 19.32 -11.43 -4.45
C GLY A 666 18.89 -10.86 -3.10
N ALA A 667 18.13 -9.76 -3.10
CA ALA A 667 17.63 -9.16 -1.86
C ALA A 667 16.76 -10.13 -1.02
N VAL A 668 15.94 -10.96 -1.67
CA VAL A 668 15.24 -12.08 -1.03
C VAL A 668 15.98 -13.38 -1.33
N ASN A 669 16.65 -13.93 -0.32
CA ASN A 669 17.54 -15.10 -0.46
C ASN A 669 16.81 -16.44 -0.44
N ASP A 670 15.78 -16.55 0.40
CA ASP A 670 14.93 -17.74 0.44
C ASP A 670 13.55 -17.37 1.00
N ILE A 671 12.54 -18.12 0.60
CA ILE A 671 11.22 -18.08 1.22
C ILE A 671 10.87 -19.53 1.58
N LYS A 672 10.60 -19.78 2.86
CA LYS A 672 10.17 -21.11 3.33
C LYS A 672 8.69 -21.10 3.63
N LEU A 673 7.96 -22.08 3.10
CA LEU A 673 6.59 -22.36 3.49
C LEU A 673 6.59 -23.20 4.78
N LEU A 674 5.84 -22.78 5.78
CA LEU A 674 5.65 -23.49 7.04
C LEU A 674 4.38 -24.34 6.94
N THR A 675 4.57 -25.66 6.89
CA THR A 675 3.47 -26.61 6.78
C THR A 675 3.04 -27.13 8.15
N VAL A 676 1.76 -27.52 8.27
CA VAL A 676 1.21 -28.12 9.50
C VAL A 676 1.89 -29.46 9.83
N SER A 677 2.47 -30.14 8.83
CA SER A 677 3.24 -31.38 9.03
C SER A 677 4.61 -31.17 9.71
N GLY A 678 5.06 -29.91 9.83
CA GLY A 678 6.38 -29.54 10.34
C GLY A 678 7.50 -29.62 9.28
N LYS A 679 7.16 -29.83 8.00
CA LYS A 679 8.12 -29.87 6.90
C LYS A 679 8.21 -28.50 6.21
N ASN A 680 9.34 -27.81 6.39
CA ASN A 680 9.55 -26.52 5.72
C ASN A 680 9.95 -26.72 4.25
N ILE A 681 9.26 -26.03 3.33
CA ILE A 681 9.51 -26.12 1.88
C ILE A 681 10.18 -24.82 1.42
N SER A 682 11.44 -24.88 0.99
CA SER A 682 12.17 -23.74 0.44
C SER A 682 11.78 -23.46 -1.02
N LEU A 683 11.52 -22.19 -1.33
CA LEU A 683 11.22 -21.69 -2.67
C LEU A 683 12.47 -21.12 -3.37
N GLY A 684 13.59 -20.97 -2.65
CA GLY A 684 14.82 -20.40 -3.14
C GLY A 684 14.75 -18.88 -3.37
N PRO A 685 15.84 -18.29 -3.90
CA PRO A 685 15.97 -16.84 -4.05
C PRO A 685 14.96 -16.28 -5.05
N GLN A 686 14.46 -15.07 -4.76
CA GLN A 686 13.45 -14.39 -5.56
C GLN A 686 13.92 -13.02 -6.01
N ASN A 687 13.67 -12.69 -7.28
CA ASN A 687 13.84 -11.34 -7.79
C ASN A 687 12.62 -10.50 -7.42
N VAL A 688 12.82 -9.25 -7.02
CA VAL A 688 11.75 -8.36 -6.56
C VAL A 688 11.81 -7.01 -7.28
N PHE A 689 10.66 -6.35 -7.38
CA PHE A 689 10.54 -4.95 -7.79
C PHE A 689 9.84 -4.22 -6.65
N CYS A 690 10.32 -3.04 -6.27
CA CYS A 690 9.76 -2.32 -5.12
C CYS A 690 8.35 -1.76 -5.38
N ASP A 691 7.94 -1.66 -6.64
CA ASP A 691 6.65 -1.13 -7.09
C ASP A 691 5.73 -2.18 -7.72
N VAL A 692 6.12 -3.47 -7.71
CA VAL A 692 5.30 -4.57 -8.23
C VAL A 692 5.32 -5.76 -7.27
N PRO A 693 4.15 -6.27 -6.83
CA PRO A 693 4.10 -7.37 -5.87
C PRO A 693 4.73 -8.66 -6.42
N LEU A 694 5.53 -9.31 -5.59
CA LEU A 694 6.12 -10.62 -5.86
C LEU A 694 5.04 -11.69 -5.77
N THR A 695 4.55 -12.21 -6.89
CA THR A 695 3.60 -13.33 -6.91
C THR A 695 4.29 -14.62 -7.37
N ILE A 696 4.19 -15.66 -6.54
CA ILE A 696 4.79 -16.98 -6.73
C ILE A 696 3.66 -18.01 -6.82
N LYS A 697 3.65 -18.80 -7.91
CA LYS A 697 2.73 -19.93 -8.03
C LYS A 697 3.30 -21.12 -7.26
N LEU A 698 2.52 -21.67 -6.33
CA LEU A 698 2.91 -22.79 -5.50
C LEU A 698 2.30 -24.07 -6.07
N ARG A 699 3.16 -24.97 -6.55
CA ARG A 699 2.76 -26.24 -7.18
C ARG A 699 3.16 -27.41 -6.31
N ASP A 700 2.34 -28.47 -6.32
CA ASP A 700 2.64 -29.75 -5.69
C ASP A 700 3.02 -29.66 -4.19
N VAL A 701 2.54 -28.61 -3.49
CA VAL A 701 2.74 -28.48 -2.03
C VAL A 701 2.04 -29.63 -1.32
N GLY A 702 0.78 -29.91 -1.71
CA GLY A 702 -0.01 -31.06 -1.24
C GLY A 702 -0.34 -31.09 0.25
N GLU A 703 0.08 -30.07 0.99
CA GLU A 703 -0.04 -29.97 2.44
C GLU A 703 -0.56 -28.58 2.82
N GLU A 704 -1.17 -28.48 4.00
CA GLU A 704 -1.65 -27.22 4.55
C GLU A 704 -0.47 -26.37 5.03
N VAL A 705 -0.41 -25.13 4.55
CA VAL A 705 0.54 -24.10 4.94
C VAL A 705 -0.14 -23.15 5.91
N TYR A 706 0.46 -22.94 7.07
CA TYR A 706 -0.06 -22.02 8.09
C TYR A 706 0.74 -20.71 8.14
N GLY A 707 1.96 -20.68 7.59
CA GLY A 707 2.84 -19.51 7.64
C GLY A 707 3.96 -19.55 6.61
N ILE A 708 4.75 -18.49 6.56
CA ILE A 708 5.94 -18.35 5.72
C ILE A 708 7.08 -17.70 6.50
N GLN A 709 8.31 -18.01 6.12
CA GLN A 709 9.52 -17.31 6.56
C GLN A 709 10.23 -16.71 5.35
N ILE A 710 10.47 -15.41 5.36
CA ILE A 710 11.16 -14.68 4.29
C ILE A 710 12.55 -14.33 4.79
N TYR A 711 13.59 -14.87 4.13
CA TYR A 711 14.98 -14.65 4.49
C TYR A 711 15.64 -13.60 3.59
N THR A 712 16.39 -12.69 4.20
CA THR A 712 17.14 -11.63 3.51
C THR A 712 18.53 -11.42 4.15
N LEU A 713 19.47 -11.01 3.30
CA LEU A 713 20.80 -10.54 3.71
C LEU A 713 20.90 -9.00 3.55
N ASP A 714 19.87 -8.38 2.97
CA ASP A 714 19.74 -6.94 2.91
C ASP A 714 19.15 -6.45 4.24
N GLU A 715 19.97 -5.76 5.01
CA GLU A 715 19.62 -5.24 6.34
C GLU A 715 18.57 -4.13 6.30
N HIS A 716 18.30 -3.58 5.12
CA HIS A 716 17.33 -2.50 4.91
C HIS A 716 16.18 -2.89 3.98
N LEU A 717 16.02 -4.17 3.66
CA LEU A 717 14.87 -4.62 2.87
C LEU A 717 13.56 -4.36 3.64
N GLU A 718 12.58 -3.77 2.96
CA GLU A 718 11.27 -3.46 3.55
C GLU A 718 10.15 -4.34 2.98
N ILE A 719 9.37 -4.97 3.87
CA ILE A 719 8.21 -5.80 3.52
C ILE A 719 6.94 -5.19 4.14
N ASP A 720 5.95 -4.94 3.32
CA ASP A 720 4.68 -4.30 3.71
C ASP A 720 3.57 -5.32 4.00
N ALA A 721 3.50 -6.41 3.22
CA ALA A 721 2.45 -7.41 3.39
C ALA A 721 2.78 -8.74 2.72
N ALA A 722 2.08 -9.79 3.13
CA ALA A 722 2.00 -11.06 2.41
C ALA A 722 0.57 -11.61 2.37
N MET A 723 0.22 -12.24 1.25
CA MET A 723 -1.09 -12.80 0.96
C MET A 723 -0.98 -14.24 0.46
N LEU A 724 -1.78 -15.13 1.03
CA LEU A 724 -1.88 -16.54 0.62
C LEU A 724 -3.22 -16.80 -0.04
N THR A 725 -3.19 -17.47 -1.19
CA THR A 725 -4.38 -17.84 -1.98
C THR A 725 -4.47 -19.37 -2.06
N SER A 726 -5.64 -19.93 -1.77
CA SER A 726 -5.86 -21.38 -1.83
C SER A 726 -6.05 -21.90 -3.26
N ILE A 727 -5.96 -23.21 -3.41
CA ILE A 727 -6.53 -23.89 -4.58
C ILE A 727 -8.07 -23.68 -4.64
N ALA A 728 -8.66 -23.91 -5.82
CA ALA A 728 -10.10 -23.90 -6.00
C ALA A 728 -10.80 -24.99 -5.17
N ASP A 729 -12.08 -24.79 -4.86
CA ASP A 729 -12.88 -25.69 -4.02
C ASP A 729 -12.23 -25.97 -2.64
N SER A 730 -11.66 -24.93 -2.03
CA SER A 730 -11.08 -25.02 -0.69
C SER A 730 -12.13 -25.53 0.32
N PRO A 731 -11.78 -26.48 1.21
CA PRO A 731 -12.71 -27.02 2.22
C PRO A 731 -13.39 -25.94 3.05
N LEU A 732 -12.66 -24.88 3.40
CA LEU A 732 -13.15 -23.73 4.16
C LEU A 732 -14.22 -22.92 3.41
N CYS A 733 -14.21 -22.97 2.07
CA CYS A 733 -15.15 -22.28 1.21
C CYS A 733 -16.28 -23.18 0.70
N LEU A 734 -16.24 -24.50 0.94
CA LEU A 734 -17.28 -25.45 0.48
C LEU A 734 -18.62 -25.23 1.20
N GLU A 735 -18.56 -24.87 2.48
CA GLU A 735 -19.75 -24.62 3.30
C GLU A 735 -20.39 -23.25 3.00
N CYS A 736 -19.63 -22.37 2.31
CA CYS A 736 -20.08 -21.04 1.97
C CYS A 736 -21.09 -21.08 0.82
N LYS A 737 -22.27 -20.50 1.04
CA LYS A 737 -23.30 -20.42 0.02
C LYS A 737 -23.01 -19.22 -0.90
N PRO A 738 -22.86 -19.43 -2.22
CA PRO A 738 -22.67 -18.34 -3.14
C PRO A 738 -23.91 -17.44 -3.11
N LEU A 739 -23.68 -16.13 -3.06
CA LEU A 739 -24.76 -15.15 -3.08
C LEU A 739 -25.39 -15.14 -4.47
N GLN A 740 -26.63 -15.60 -4.56
CA GLN A 740 -27.41 -15.51 -5.78
C GLN A 740 -28.02 -14.11 -5.86
N TYR A 741 -27.70 -13.39 -6.92
CA TYR A 741 -28.23 -12.08 -7.20
C TYR A 741 -28.90 -12.07 -8.58
N LYS A 742 -29.98 -11.29 -8.72
CA LYS A 742 -30.62 -11.02 -9.99
C LYS A 742 -30.09 -9.69 -10.52
N VAL A 743 -29.37 -9.72 -11.63
CA VAL A 743 -28.95 -8.50 -12.34
C VAL A 743 -30.13 -8.02 -13.19
N VAL A 744 -30.57 -6.78 -12.99
CA VAL A 744 -31.60 -6.14 -13.81
C VAL A 744 -30.98 -4.91 -14.46
N ARG A 745 -31.22 -4.73 -15.75
CA ARG A 745 -30.67 -3.62 -16.55
C ARG A 745 -31.82 -2.78 -17.10
N ASP A 746 -31.69 -1.46 -17.03
CA ASP A 746 -32.63 -0.50 -17.61
C ASP A 746 -31.82 0.60 -18.34
N PRO A 747 -31.96 0.78 -19.67
CA PRO A 747 -32.84 0.04 -20.58
C PRO A 747 -32.35 -1.38 -20.92
N PRO A 748 -33.26 -2.31 -21.28
CA PRO A 748 -32.93 -3.67 -21.70
C PRO A 748 -32.00 -3.67 -22.92
N LEU A 749 -31.26 -4.77 -23.14
CA LEU A 749 -30.35 -4.88 -24.27
C LEU A 749 -31.12 -4.80 -25.59
N HIS A 750 -30.80 -3.82 -26.45
CA HIS A 750 -31.57 -3.58 -27.67
C HIS A 750 -31.37 -4.65 -28.76
N VAL A 751 -30.34 -5.50 -28.66
CA VAL A 751 -30.09 -6.71 -29.49
C VAL A 751 -29.18 -7.64 -28.67
N ASP A 752 -29.22 -8.94 -28.95
CA ASP A 752 -28.27 -9.97 -28.50
C ASP A 752 -26.84 -9.61 -28.95
N VAL A 753 -26.20 -8.64 -28.26
CA VAL A 753 -24.79 -8.31 -28.47
C VAL A 753 -24.01 -9.44 -27.84
N ALA A 754 -23.73 -10.45 -28.65
CA ALA A 754 -22.77 -11.48 -28.33
C ALA A 754 -21.50 -10.80 -27.82
N SER A 755 -21.19 -11.11 -26.57
CA SER A 755 -20.09 -10.66 -25.74
C SER A 755 -18.78 -10.53 -26.52
N LEU A 756 -18.47 -9.35 -27.06
CA LEU A 756 -17.18 -9.07 -27.71
C LEU A 756 -16.02 -8.93 -26.70
N LEU A 757 -16.31 -8.97 -25.39
CA LEU A 757 -15.30 -8.89 -24.33
C LEU A 757 -15.27 -10.11 -23.38
N HIS A 758 -16.34 -10.92 -23.31
CA HIS A 758 -16.45 -12.00 -22.32
C HIS A 758 -17.13 -13.25 -22.89
N LEU A 759 -16.33 -14.19 -23.40
CA LEU A 759 -16.77 -15.41 -24.09
C LEU A 759 -17.45 -16.47 -23.19
N SER A 760 -17.58 -16.25 -21.88
CA SER A 760 -18.04 -17.27 -20.91
C SER A 760 -19.39 -17.00 -20.23
N ARG A 761 -20.00 -15.81 -20.38
CA ARG A 761 -21.33 -15.50 -19.79
C ARG A 761 -22.34 -15.09 -20.86
N ARG A 762 -23.48 -15.79 -20.88
CA ARG A 762 -24.68 -15.46 -21.66
C ARG A 762 -25.64 -14.72 -20.73
N PHE A 763 -25.90 -13.44 -21.00
CA PHE A 763 -26.93 -12.69 -20.31
C PHE A 763 -28.23 -12.86 -21.08
N THR A 764 -29.19 -13.59 -20.51
CA THR A 764 -30.53 -13.72 -21.07
C THR A 764 -31.50 -12.89 -20.24
N ASP A 765 -32.13 -11.89 -20.84
CA ASP A 765 -33.29 -11.23 -20.23
C ASP A 765 -34.45 -12.26 -20.16
N THR A 766 -35.05 -12.45 -18.99
CA THR A 766 -36.29 -13.26 -18.81
C THR A 766 -37.53 -12.41 -18.95
#